data_AF-A0AAD2G407-F1
#
_entry.id   AF-A0AAD2G407-F1
#
_cell.length_a   1.000
_cell.length_b   1.000
_cell.length_c   1.000
_cell.angle_alpha   90.00
_cell.angle_beta   90.00
_cell.angle_gamma   90.00
#
_symmetry.space_group_name_H-M   'P 1'
#
loop_
_entity.id
_entity.type
_entity.pdbx_description
1 polymer ?
#
loop_
_entity_poly.entity_id
_entity_poly.type
_entity_poly.pdbx_seq_one_letter_code
_entity_poly.pdbx_strand_id
1 'polypeptide(L)'
;MAVIRFFVMGFASHQTWASGYQRASTKHDVRIEVISGERWKYRMMAACAEWEEKISPEDDILVVDGMFDVTVLMAILRSRGTNDPNARMRIPKVYVYFHENQFTTPFTSQDRDKKNNTHWHYGMAHWRSLLVADGFIFNSQTHFDAFAAALPKMINEQCPRDAVQWQLQRADSLLKTRCTILPYGLELDELVQFQSKKRSRPTPSSELPPVGEVAELLPALESVKILWNARLEEDKNPAAFLDLIHQIRRQVREGKGTNKTDSQLLPNSNCPPIQLIILGTDPSKDRKWENRIRKEFPPEMILYLGWCQDRKEYAKWLQKAHIVVSTAKHETFGISIVESVFSGALPLLPNRLSYPEIFPPETFEQDHLYSNTRKDGVEKLLHLMDIIQNDTAAFDVAKARAKTAVSTFRWAIMSCIYDEFFASLAEGDSITEAGSAAASTIKKKQQCFRPVADAETTTTTASSQDCQAETLTTAEPIVISNADDDKVALFRPKSLRNYNEYNRQVKELQKQGIEAALHGGRRTTVRMLEAISLGAKINPISFLTTQELADNLFMDDSSKKQQVPIPKEIPLYVTKEKKLLDEIRGQKLNTGDAVLCMIQFPIASELQELIQNPPILLFDNVRNAENLGSILRTAFCLGIKSIVASSTAWAALKDSRAARCSMGTMYYHRFYQSHNLQETIGEIQKQKIAVYGVEIGDNAVPVAPHGPSNNWAAVMGNEDAGLNPDIAKICDKIVFVPQAHGDSLNVGHAAAITLFELGREGPKMEHDGKAACT
;
A
#
# COMPACT_ATOMS: atom_id res chain seq x y z
N MET A 1 -2.67 -11.55 -21.88
CA MET A 1 -3.90 -10.84 -21.49
C MET A 1 -5.04 -11.83 -21.61
N ALA A 2 -5.72 -12.13 -20.51
CA ALA A 2 -6.86 -13.07 -20.48
C ALA A 2 -8.17 -12.28 -20.40
N VAL A 3 -9.26 -12.83 -20.95
CA VAL A 3 -10.61 -12.26 -20.81
C VAL A 3 -11.30 -12.91 -19.62
N ILE A 4 -11.65 -12.10 -18.62
CA ILE A 4 -12.27 -12.54 -17.37
C ILE A 4 -13.68 -11.97 -17.29
N ARG A 5 -14.68 -12.85 -17.26
CA ARG A 5 -16.09 -12.43 -17.16
C ARG A 5 -16.66 -12.73 -15.79
N PHE A 6 -17.15 -11.70 -15.13
CA PHE A 6 -17.81 -11.78 -13.84
C PHE A 6 -19.32 -11.88 -14.01
N PHE A 7 -19.94 -12.82 -13.29
CA PHE A 7 -21.38 -12.90 -13.14
C PHE A 7 -21.75 -12.65 -11.68
N VAL A 8 -22.33 -11.48 -11.41
CA VAL A 8 -22.55 -11.00 -10.04
C VAL A 8 -24.02 -10.71 -9.76
N MET A 9 -24.44 -11.01 -8.53
CA MET A 9 -25.74 -10.58 -8.04
C MET A 9 -25.70 -9.07 -7.78
N GLY A 10 -26.78 -8.36 -8.08
CA GLY A 10 -26.93 -6.90 -7.97
C GLY A 10 -27.02 -6.38 -6.55
N PHE A 11 -26.40 -7.07 -5.58
CA PHE A 11 -26.17 -6.53 -4.25
C PHE A 11 -24.98 -5.57 -4.28
N ALA A 12 -25.08 -4.47 -3.54
CA ALA A 12 -24.14 -3.35 -3.64
C ALA A 12 -22.67 -3.77 -3.45
N SER A 13 -22.35 -4.62 -2.47
CA SER A 13 -20.98 -5.08 -2.21
C SER A 13 -20.43 -5.99 -3.32
N HIS A 14 -21.28 -6.80 -3.94
CA HIS A 14 -20.91 -7.75 -4.99
C HIS A 14 -20.58 -7.01 -6.29
N GLN A 15 -21.47 -6.12 -6.70
CA GLN A 15 -21.28 -5.27 -7.87
C GLN A 15 -20.09 -4.31 -7.70
N THR A 16 -19.95 -3.69 -6.52
CA THR A 16 -18.86 -2.74 -6.24
C THR A 16 -17.49 -3.41 -6.31
N TRP A 17 -17.37 -4.64 -5.80
CA TRP A 17 -16.14 -5.43 -5.88
C TRP A 17 -15.74 -5.73 -7.32
N ALA A 18 -16.63 -6.35 -8.11
CA ALA A 18 -16.32 -6.69 -9.50
C ALA A 18 -16.01 -5.44 -10.34
N SER A 19 -16.79 -4.37 -10.18
CA SER A 19 -16.58 -3.10 -10.88
C SER A 19 -15.26 -2.43 -10.47
N GLY A 20 -14.86 -2.57 -9.21
CA GLY A 20 -13.57 -2.09 -8.72
C GLY A 20 -12.41 -2.81 -9.38
N TYR A 21 -12.49 -4.14 -9.51
CA TYR A 21 -11.46 -4.89 -10.23
C TYR A 21 -11.41 -4.52 -11.71
N GLN A 22 -12.56 -4.38 -12.37
CA GLN A 22 -12.62 -3.95 -13.78
C GLN A 22 -11.94 -2.59 -14.02
N ARG A 23 -12.10 -1.64 -13.10
CA ARG A 23 -11.43 -0.33 -13.21
C ARG A 23 -9.93 -0.40 -12.90
N ALA A 24 -9.53 -1.27 -11.98
CA ALA A 24 -8.18 -1.30 -11.44
C ALA A 24 -7.23 -2.27 -12.15
N SER A 25 -7.74 -3.30 -12.83
CA SER A 25 -6.93 -4.25 -13.58
C SER A 25 -6.20 -3.54 -14.73
N THR A 26 -4.94 -3.90 -14.95
CA THR A 26 -4.13 -3.39 -16.07
C THR A 26 -3.68 -4.49 -17.03
N LYS A 27 -3.91 -5.77 -16.67
CA LYS A 27 -3.44 -6.94 -17.43
C LYS A 27 -4.52 -7.74 -18.15
N HIS A 28 -5.80 -7.55 -17.79
CA HIS A 28 -6.91 -8.39 -18.27
C HIS A 28 -8.05 -7.57 -18.87
N ASP A 29 -8.78 -8.17 -19.81
CA ASP A 29 -10.09 -7.64 -20.25
C ASP A 29 -11.14 -8.15 -19.26
N VAL A 30 -11.60 -7.27 -18.37
CA VAL A 30 -12.58 -7.62 -17.33
C VAL A 30 -13.98 -7.18 -17.77
N ARG A 31 -14.87 -8.16 -17.93
CA ARG A 31 -16.27 -7.96 -18.34
C ARG A 31 -17.19 -8.31 -17.17
N ILE A 32 -18.29 -7.59 -16.99
CA ILE A 32 -19.20 -7.79 -15.84
C ILE A 32 -20.64 -7.89 -16.31
N GLU A 33 -21.30 -8.95 -15.87
CA GLU A 33 -22.73 -9.17 -16.02
C GLU A 33 -23.39 -9.11 -14.64
N VAL A 34 -24.25 -8.11 -14.46
CA VAL A 34 -24.99 -7.90 -13.21
C VAL A 34 -26.43 -8.34 -13.39
N ILE A 35 -26.95 -9.13 -12.46
CA ILE A 35 -28.37 -9.53 -12.43
C ILE A 35 -29.04 -9.06 -11.14
N SER A 36 -30.30 -8.62 -11.22
CA SER A 36 -31.03 -8.15 -10.03
C SER A 36 -31.09 -9.21 -8.93
N GLY A 37 -30.87 -8.78 -7.68
CA GLY A 37 -31.05 -9.59 -6.47
C GLY A 37 -32.50 -9.89 -6.11
N GLU A 38 -33.46 -9.39 -6.89
CA GLU A 38 -34.87 -9.72 -6.70
C GLU A 38 -35.10 -11.23 -6.84
N ARG A 39 -35.90 -11.76 -5.91
CA ARG A 39 -36.18 -13.21 -5.81
C ARG A 39 -34.90 -14.04 -5.85
N TRP A 40 -33.88 -13.61 -5.10
CA TRP A 40 -32.54 -14.22 -5.10
C TRP A 40 -32.56 -15.75 -4.95
N LYS A 41 -33.51 -16.34 -4.22
CA LYS A 41 -33.68 -17.79 -4.07
C LYS A 41 -33.93 -18.50 -5.40
N TYR A 42 -34.75 -17.91 -6.27
CA TYR A 42 -34.96 -18.40 -7.63
C TYR A 42 -33.71 -18.16 -8.48
N ARG A 43 -33.13 -16.96 -8.41
CA ARG A 43 -31.93 -16.60 -9.17
C ARG A 43 -30.76 -17.54 -8.86
N MET A 44 -30.58 -17.91 -7.60
CA MET A 44 -29.54 -18.84 -7.19
C MET A 44 -29.63 -20.18 -7.93
N MET A 45 -30.83 -20.66 -8.21
CA MET A 45 -31.03 -21.97 -8.84
C MET A 45 -31.11 -21.92 -10.37
N ALA A 46 -31.51 -20.78 -10.94
CA ALA A 46 -31.90 -20.71 -12.36
C ALA A 46 -31.18 -19.63 -13.19
N ALA A 47 -30.58 -18.61 -12.57
CA ALA A 47 -30.04 -17.44 -13.30
C ALA A 47 -28.93 -17.81 -14.29
N CYS A 48 -28.17 -18.86 -14.00
CA CYS A 48 -27.13 -19.38 -14.89
C CYS A 48 -27.63 -19.72 -16.30
N ALA A 49 -28.91 -20.10 -16.45
CA ALA A 49 -29.51 -20.38 -17.77
C ALA A 49 -29.70 -19.10 -18.61
N GLU A 50 -29.84 -17.94 -17.98
CA GLU A 50 -30.05 -16.65 -18.66
C GLU A 50 -28.75 -16.07 -19.25
N TRP A 51 -27.60 -16.65 -18.91
CA TRP A 51 -26.29 -16.17 -19.33
C TRP A 51 -25.71 -16.90 -20.53
N GLU A 52 -26.40 -17.93 -21.00
CA GLU A 52 -25.93 -18.77 -22.10
C GLU A 52 -25.50 -17.93 -23.32
N GLU A 53 -26.29 -16.95 -23.72
CA GLU A 53 -26.01 -16.07 -24.87
C GLU A 53 -24.91 -15.04 -24.60
N LYS A 54 -24.55 -14.81 -23.33
CA LYS A 54 -23.57 -13.80 -22.90
C LYS A 54 -22.14 -14.31 -22.86
N ILE A 55 -21.97 -15.64 -22.85
CA ILE A 55 -20.65 -16.28 -22.79
C ILE A 55 -20.09 -16.41 -24.20
N SER A 56 -18.92 -15.81 -24.41
CA SER A 56 -18.22 -15.72 -25.68
C SER A 56 -17.10 -16.77 -25.77
N PRO A 57 -16.74 -17.25 -26.98
CA PRO A 57 -15.54 -18.06 -27.18
C PRO A 57 -14.22 -17.40 -26.76
N GLU A 58 -14.21 -16.07 -26.60
CA GLU A 58 -13.05 -15.32 -26.12
C GLU A 58 -12.86 -15.40 -24.60
N ASP A 59 -13.89 -15.77 -23.84
CA ASP A 59 -13.80 -15.79 -22.38
C ASP A 59 -12.84 -16.91 -21.96
N ASP A 60 -11.79 -16.57 -21.21
CA ASP A 60 -10.84 -17.55 -20.66
C ASP A 60 -11.32 -18.07 -19.30
N ILE A 61 -11.85 -17.15 -18.49
CA ILE A 61 -12.25 -17.40 -17.10
C ILE A 61 -13.63 -16.78 -16.82
N LEU A 62 -14.52 -17.56 -16.21
CA LEU A 62 -15.77 -17.09 -15.62
C LEU A 62 -15.62 -17.05 -14.09
N VAL A 63 -15.89 -15.89 -13.49
CA VAL A 63 -15.97 -15.71 -12.04
C VAL A 63 -17.42 -15.51 -11.68
N VAL A 64 -18.02 -16.50 -11.01
CA VAL A 64 -19.43 -16.51 -10.66
C VAL A 64 -19.59 -16.25 -9.17
N ASP A 65 -20.51 -15.39 -8.80
CA ASP A 65 -20.88 -15.14 -7.40
C ASP A 65 -21.28 -16.44 -6.68
N GLY A 66 -20.90 -16.56 -5.40
CA GLY A 66 -21.36 -17.63 -4.51
C GLY A 66 -22.88 -17.74 -4.41
N MET A 67 -23.61 -16.70 -4.80
CA MET A 67 -25.08 -16.68 -4.86
C MET A 67 -25.69 -17.43 -6.05
N PHE A 68 -24.93 -18.23 -6.81
CA PHE A 68 -25.43 -19.03 -7.93
C PHE A 68 -25.01 -20.51 -7.88
N ASP A 69 -25.90 -21.37 -8.35
CA ASP A 69 -25.64 -22.78 -8.62
C ASP A 69 -25.07 -22.94 -10.04
N VAL A 70 -23.77 -23.24 -10.13
CA VAL A 70 -23.09 -23.35 -11.43
C VAL A 70 -23.29 -24.70 -12.12
N THR A 71 -24.05 -25.63 -11.54
CA THR A 71 -24.29 -26.94 -12.19
C THR A 71 -24.99 -26.83 -13.53
N VAL A 72 -26.01 -25.97 -13.63
CA VAL A 72 -26.74 -25.72 -14.88
C VAL A 72 -25.82 -25.03 -15.90
N LEU A 73 -25.02 -24.06 -15.46
CA LEU A 73 -24.03 -23.39 -16.30
C LEU A 73 -23.05 -24.40 -16.92
N MET A 74 -22.47 -25.28 -16.09
CA MET A 74 -21.53 -26.29 -16.55
C MET A 74 -22.16 -27.30 -17.51
N ALA A 75 -23.44 -27.64 -17.32
CA ALA A 75 -24.16 -28.51 -18.24
C ALA A 75 -24.36 -27.84 -19.62
N ILE A 76 -24.75 -26.55 -19.63
CA ILE A 76 -24.93 -25.75 -20.87
C ILE A 76 -23.60 -25.59 -21.61
N LEU A 77 -22.51 -25.22 -20.90
CA LEU A 77 -21.20 -25.03 -21.53
C LEU A 77 -20.69 -26.32 -22.18
N ARG A 78 -20.95 -27.48 -21.56
CA ARG A 78 -20.54 -28.79 -22.09
C ARG A 78 -21.42 -29.28 -23.24
N SER A 79 -22.70 -28.92 -23.28
CA SER A 79 -23.60 -29.30 -24.40
C SER A 79 -23.33 -28.49 -25.67
N ARG A 80 -22.83 -27.25 -25.56
CA ARG A 80 -22.40 -26.46 -26.74
C ARG A 80 -21.26 -27.10 -27.51
N GLY A 81 -20.35 -27.80 -26.81
CA GLY A 81 -19.22 -28.50 -27.42
C GLY A 81 -19.57 -29.76 -28.22
N THR A 82 -20.84 -30.17 -28.31
CA THR A 82 -21.24 -31.44 -28.96
C THR A 82 -21.91 -31.30 -30.33
N ASN A 83 -22.32 -30.09 -30.76
CA ASN A 83 -23.13 -29.89 -31.96
C ASN A 83 -22.37 -29.39 -33.20
N ASP A 84 -21.09 -29.04 -33.07
CA ASP A 84 -20.19 -28.77 -34.20
C ASP A 84 -18.85 -29.48 -33.96
N PRO A 85 -18.52 -30.54 -34.71
CA PRO A 85 -17.29 -31.30 -34.51
C PRO A 85 -16.00 -30.50 -34.82
N ASN A 86 -16.12 -29.35 -35.50
CA ASN A 86 -15.00 -28.44 -35.80
C ASN A 86 -14.97 -27.21 -34.87
N ALA A 87 -16.11 -26.78 -34.32
CA ALA A 87 -16.16 -25.75 -33.28
C ALA A 87 -16.15 -26.39 -31.90
N ARG A 88 -14.99 -26.89 -31.47
CA ARG A 88 -14.76 -27.08 -30.03
C ARG A 88 -14.66 -25.70 -29.39
N MET A 89 -15.80 -25.13 -28.99
CA MET A 89 -15.80 -23.97 -28.10
C MET A 89 -14.96 -24.35 -26.88
N ARG A 90 -13.84 -23.65 -26.69
CA ARG A 90 -13.01 -23.80 -25.50
C ARG A 90 -13.90 -23.46 -24.30
N ILE A 91 -14.11 -24.44 -23.42
CA ILE A 91 -14.91 -24.21 -22.21
C ILE A 91 -14.06 -23.33 -21.28
N PRO A 92 -14.52 -22.13 -20.91
CA PRO A 92 -13.80 -21.28 -19.96
C PRO A 92 -13.71 -21.96 -18.59
N LYS A 93 -12.65 -21.67 -17.84
CA LYS A 93 -12.53 -22.13 -16.45
C LYS A 93 -13.57 -21.39 -15.59
N VAL A 94 -14.29 -22.10 -14.73
CA VAL A 94 -15.37 -21.55 -13.91
C VAL A 94 -15.00 -21.58 -12.44
N TYR A 95 -14.88 -20.39 -11.84
CA TYR A 95 -14.59 -20.21 -10.42
C TYR A 95 -15.77 -19.55 -9.70
N VAL A 96 -16.04 -19.99 -8.47
CA VAL A 96 -17.10 -19.41 -7.64
C VAL A 96 -16.48 -18.55 -6.54
N TYR A 97 -16.82 -17.27 -6.48
CA TYR A 97 -16.30 -16.33 -5.48
C TYR A 97 -17.35 -16.04 -4.40
N PHE A 98 -17.03 -16.35 -3.15
CA PHE A 98 -17.94 -16.23 -2.02
C PHE A 98 -17.79 -14.89 -1.29
N HIS A 99 -18.80 -14.03 -1.46
CA HIS A 99 -19.02 -12.87 -0.58
C HIS A 99 -19.63 -13.29 0.76
N GLU A 100 -20.61 -14.20 0.67
CA GLU A 100 -21.28 -14.91 1.75
C GLU A 100 -21.61 -16.33 1.28
N ASN A 101 -22.02 -17.22 2.19
CA ASN A 101 -22.42 -18.58 1.84
C ASN A 101 -23.67 -19.01 2.62
N GLN A 102 -24.48 -19.85 2.00
CA GLN A 102 -25.76 -20.31 2.50
C GLN A 102 -25.65 -21.46 3.52
N PHE A 103 -24.45 -21.92 3.87
CA PHE A 103 -24.28 -22.83 5.01
C PHE A 103 -24.26 -22.10 6.34
N THR A 104 -23.64 -20.92 6.39
CA THR A 104 -23.41 -20.19 7.64
C THR A 104 -24.20 -18.90 7.75
N THR A 105 -24.76 -18.39 6.64
CA THR A 105 -25.64 -17.21 6.68
C THR A 105 -26.83 -17.47 7.62
N PRO A 106 -27.02 -16.61 8.63
CA PRO A 106 -28.02 -16.84 9.66
C PRO A 106 -29.43 -16.62 9.13
N PHE A 107 -30.29 -17.63 9.27
CA PHE A 107 -31.72 -17.49 9.05
C PHE A 107 -32.35 -16.67 10.19
N THR A 108 -33.09 -15.63 9.82
CA THR A 108 -33.84 -14.79 10.74
C THR A 108 -35.04 -15.54 11.31
N SER A 109 -35.57 -15.07 12.44
CA SER A 109 -36.80 -15.62 13.04
C SER A 109 -38.04 -15.55 12.12
N GLN A 110 -37.98 -14.72 11.08
CA GLN A 110 -39.06 -14.53 10.11
C GLN A 110 -38.92 -15.44 8.88
N ASP A 111 -37.77 -16.11 8.69
CA ASP A 111 -37.54 -16.97 7.54
C ASP A 111 -38.37 -18.25 7.59
N ARG A 112 -39.22 -18.42 6.57
CA ARG A 112 -40.08 -19.61 6.42
C ARG A 112 -39.27 -20.89 6.23
N ASP A 113 -38.09 -20.81 5.62
CA ASP A 113 -37.27 -21.99 5.30
C ASP A 113 -36.66 -22.65 6.55
N LYS A 114 -36.32 -21.83 7.57
CA LYS A 114 -35.87 -22.35 8.88
C LYS A 114 -37.01 -23.11 9.58
N LYS A 115 -38.23 -22.59 9.48
CA LYS A 115 -39.43 -23.22 10.07
C LYS A 115 -39.79 -24.53 9.39
N ASN A 116 -39.50 -24.65 8.10
CA ASN A 116 -39.82 -25.83 7.29
C ASN A 116 -38.66 -26.84 7.21
N ASN A 117 -37.57 -26.62 7.95
CA ASN A 117 -36.36 -27.44 7.91
C ASN A 117 -35.71 -27.56 6.50
N THR A 118 -35.96 -26.61 5.61
CA THR A 118 -35.41 -26.58 4.23
C THR A 118 -34.13 -25.76 4.11
N HIS A 119 -33.54 -25.38 5.24
CA HIS A 119 -32.38 -24.49 5.33
C HIS A 119 -31.16 -25.00 4.54
N TRP A 120 -31.00 -26.32 4.41
CA TRP A 120 -29.91 -26.91 3.63
C TRP A 120 -30.09 -26.83 2.11
N HIS A 121 -31.27 -26.49 1.59
CA HIS A 121 -31.52 -26.47 0.15
C HIS A 121 -30.54 -25.57 -0.62
N TYR A 122 -30.27 -24.38 -0.09
CA TYR A 122 -29.33 -23.44 -0.71
C TYR A 122 -27.87 -23.84 -0.44
N GLY A 123 -27.57 -24.42 0.72
CA GLY A 123 -26.27 -25.03 0.99
C GLY A 123 -25.95 -26.18 0.00
N MET A 124 -26.96 -26.97 -0.38
CA MET A 124 -26.84 -28.03 -1.38
C MET A 124 -26.46 -27.48 -2.77
N ALA A 125 -26.84 -26.26 -3.12
CA ALA A 125 -26.36 -25.62 -4.34
C ALA A 125 -24.85 -25.34 -4.30
N HIS A 126 -24.29 -24.94 -3.16
CA HIS A 126 -22.84 -24.82 -3.00
C HIS A 126 -22.14 -26.17 -3.06
N TRP A 127 -22.69 -27.20 -2.40
CA TRP A 127 -22.12 -28.56 -2.47
C TRP A 127 -22.04 -29.05 -3.92
N ARG A 128 -23.14 -28.93 -4.68
CA ARG A 128 -23.19 -29.32 -6.08
C ARG A 128 -22.25 -28.50 -6.96
N SER A 129 -22.15 -27.19 -6.69
CA SER A 129 -21.21 -26.30 -7.39
C SER A 129 -19.75 -26.70 -7.16
N LEU A 130 -19.38 -27.11 -5.95
CA LEU A 130 -18.02 -27.56 -5.62
C LEU A 130 -17.61 -28.82 -6.40
N LEU A 131 -18.56 -29.67 -6.76
CA LEU A 131 -18.31 -30.88 -7.55
C LEU A 131 -17.93 -30.57 -9.01
N VAL A 132 -18.42 -29.46 -9.57
CA VAL A 132 -18.36 -29.18 -11.01
C VAL A 132 -17.48 -27.98 -11.37
N ALA A 133 -17.34 -26.99 -10.50
CA ALA A 133 -16.52 -25.81 -10.71
C ALA A 133 -15.02 -26.14 -10.66
N ASP A 134 -14.20 -25.35 -11.33
CA ASP A 134 -12.73 -25.47 -11.30
C ASP A 134 -12.15 -25.04 -9.95
N GLY A 135 -12.86 -24.18 -9.21
CA GLY A 135 -12.56 -23.93 -7.80
C GLY A 135 -13.41 -22.84 -7.15
N PHE A 136 -13.30 -22.76 -5.83
CA PHE A 136 -13.97 -21.81 -4.95
C PHE A 136 -12.96 -20.82 -4.37
N ILE A 137 -13.34 -19.56 -4.33
CA ILE A 137 -12.54 -18.46 -3.81
C ILE A 137 -13.30 -17.84 -2.65
N PHE A 138 -12.67 -17.74 -1.48
CA PHE A 138 -13.25 -17.14 -0.28
C PHE A 138 -12.56 -15.82 0.04
N ASN A 139 -13.32 -14.85 0.54
CA ASN A 139 -12.80 -13.53 0.90
C ASN A 139 -11.95 -13.50 2.18
N SER A 140 -11.99 -14.55 3.01
CA SER A 140 -11.20 -14.68 4.23
C SER A 140 -11.02 -16.15 4.62
N GLN A 141 -9.97 -16.44 5.38
CA GLN A 141 -9.75 -17.76 5.96
C GLN A 141 -10.90 -18.15 6.89
N THR A 142 -11.37 -17.20 7.71
CA THR A 142 -12.48 -17.45 8.62
C THR A 142 -13.76 -17.87 7.89
N HIS A 143 -14.03 -17.26 6.73
CA HIS A 143 -15.18 -17.62 5.92
C HIS A 143 -15.07 -19.04 5.34
N PHE A 144 -13.88 -19.42 4.86
CA PHE A 144 -13.60 -20.79 4.43
C PHE A 144 -13.75 -21.79 5.59
N ASP A 145 -13.18 -21.51 6.76
CA ASP A 145 -13.23 -22.43 7.91
C ASP A 145 -14.68 -22.66 8.35
N ALA A 146 -15.50 -21.61 8.35
CA ALA A 146 -16.92 -21.71 8.67
C ALA A 146 -17.67 -22.59 7.65
N PHE A 147 -17.38 -22.42 6.35
CA PHE A 147 -17.93 -23.26 5.29
C PHE A 147 -17.48 -24.73 5.43
N ALA A 148 -16.18 -24.96 5.61
CA ALA A 148 -15.56 -26.27 5.73
C ALA A 148 -16.06 -27.03 6.98
N ALA A 149 -16.36 -26.33 8.08
CA ALA A 149 -16.95 -26.91 9.27
C ALA A 149 -18.45 -27.22 9.12
N ALA A 150 -19.17 -26.49 8.27
CA ALA A 150 -20.60 -26.65 8.07
C ALA A 150 -20.95 -27.72 7.03
N LEU A 151 -20.15 -27.87 5.97
CA LEU A 151 -20.39 -28.84 4.90
C LEU A 151 -20.53 -30.30 5.40
N PRO A 152 -19.64 -30.83 6.27
CA PRO A 152 -19.80 -32.16 6.84
C PRO A 152 -21.09 -32.32 7.66
N LYS A 153 -21.58 -31.26 8.32
CA LYS A 153 -22.84 -31.31 9.08
C LYS A 153 -24.02 -31.50 8.13
N MET A 154 -24.09 -30.72 7.07
CA MET A 154 -25.11 -30.91 6.03
C MET A 154 -25.04 -32.33 5.45
N ILE A 155 -23.86 -32.84 5.10
CA ILE A 155 -23.71 -34.19 4.56
C ILE A 155 -24.23 -35.25 5.55
N ASN A 156 -23.85 -35.18 6.82
CA ASN A 156 -24.31 -36.15 7.82
C ASN A 156 -25.83 -36.08 8.07
N GLU A 157 -26.43 -34.89 7.99
CA GLU A 157 -27.87 -34.71 8.23
C GLU A 157 -28.73 -35.06 7.02
N GLN A 158 -28.24 -34.82 5.80
CA GLN A 158 -29.05 -34.90 4.58
C GLN A 158 -28.75 -36.13 3.71
N CYS A 159 -27.56 -36.74 3.84
CA CYS A 159 -27.13 -37.83 2.97
C CYS A 159 -27.58 -39.21 3.51
N PRO A 160 -28.00 -40.15 2.65
CA PRO A 160 -28.23 -41.54 3.03
C PRO A 160 -27.01 -42.18 3.70
N ARG A 161 -27.24 -43.01 4.72
CA ARG A 161 -26.17 -43.57 5.59
C ARG A 161 -25.10 -44.33 4.81
N ASP A 162 -25.47 -45.02 3.73
CA ASP A 162 -24.60 -45.80 2.86
C ASP A 162 -23.70 -44.92 1.96
N ALA A 163 -24.05 -43.65 1.75
CA ALA A 163 -23.28 -42.70 0.94
C ALA A 163 -22.46 -41.69 1.76
N VAL A 164 -22.79 -41.47 3.04
CA VAL A 164 -22.16 -40.43 3.90
C VAL A 164 -20.64 -40.50 3.88
N GLN A 165 -20.04 -41.68 4.10
CA GLN A 165 -18.58 -41.81 4.21
C GLN A 165 -17.86 -41.41 2.92
N TRP A 166 -18.40 -41.85 1.77
CA TRP A 166 -17.86 -41.48 0.47
C TRP A 166 -17.98 -39.97 0.21
N GLN A 167 -19.14 -39.38 0.54
CA GLN A 167 -19.38 -37.94 0.37
C GLN A 167 -18.46 -37.10 1.26
N LEU A 168 -18.22 -37.51 2.50
CA LEU A 168 -17.30 -36.83 3.42
C LEU A 168 -15.85 -36.88 2.91
N GLN A 169 -15.39 -38.05 2.45
CA GLN A 169 -14.05 -38.19 1.85
C GLN A 169 -13.91 -37.32 0.60
N ARG A 170 -14.96 -37.29 -0.25
CA ARG A 170 -14.98 -36.46 -1.44
C ARG A 170 -14.95 -34.97 -1.10
N ALA A 171 -15.73 -34.55 -0.10
CA ALA A 171 -15.75 -33.18 0.38
C ALA A 171 -14.39 -32.73 0.92
N ASP A 172 -13.75 -33.54 1.78
CA ASP A 172 -12.42 -33.24 2.31
C ASP A 172 -11.36 -33.08 1.21
N SER A 173 -11.36 -33.97 0.21
CA SER A 173 -10.46 -33.89 -0.94
C SER A 173 -10.67 -32.60 -1.75
N LEU A 174 -11.92 -32.23 -2.02
CA LEU A 174 -12.24 -31.03 -2.80
C LEU A 174 -11.94 -29.75 -2.04
N LEU A 175 -12.26 -29.68 -0.74
CA LEU A 175 -11.94 -28.52 0.10
C LEU A 175 -10.43 -28.23 0.12
N LYS A 176 -9.59 -29.27 0.09
CA LYS A 176 -8.12 -29.12 0.07
C LYS A 176 -7.55 -28.73 -1.29
N THR A 177 -8.19 -29.13 -2.38
CA THR A 177 -7.62 -29.02 -3.74
C THR A 177 -8.30 -27.98 -4.61
N ARG A 178 -9.49 -27.52 -4.23
CA ARG A 178 -10.32 -26.62 -5.04
C ARG A 178 -10.72 -25.33 -4.33
N CYS A 179 -10.28 -25.08 -3.11
CA CYS A 179 -10.62 -23.86 -2.40
C CYS A 179 -9.38 -23.00 -2.16
N THR A 180 -9.55 -21.69 -2.21
CA THR A 180 -8.49 -20.74 -1.87
C THR A 180 -9.04 -19.45 -1.26
N ILE A 181 -8.14 -18.64 -0.71
CA ILE A 181 -8.45 -17.34 -0.13
C ILE A 181 -7.96 -16.23 -1.05
N LEU A 182 -8.85 -15.31 -1.41
CA LEU A 182 -8.51 -14.07 -2.11
C LEU A 182 -9.36 -12.94 -1.50
N PRO A 183 -8.77 -12.07 -0.66
CA PRO A 183 -9.48 -10.96 -0.03
C PRO A 183 -10.05 -9.95 -1.03
N TYR A 184 -10.96 -9.08 -0.56
CA TYR A 184 -11.47 -7.99 -1.39
C TYR A 184 -10.40 -6.94 -1.71
N GLY A 185 -10.46 -6.41 -2.93
CA GLY A 185 -10.02 -5.05 -3.21
C GLY A 185 -11.14 -4.04 -2.91
N LEU A 186 -10.77 -2.90 -2.34
CA LEU A 186 -11.67 -1.85 -1.87
C LEU A 186 -11.23 -0.47 -2.36
N GLU A 187 -12.21 0.37 -2.69
CA GLU A 187 -12.04 1.78 -3.10
C GLU A 187 -11.81 2.69 -1.89
N LEU A 188 -10.73 2.45 -1.16
CA LEU A 188 -10.43 3.20 0.06
C LEU A 188 -9.88 4.60 -0.22
N ASP A 189 -9.24 4.82 -1.37
CA ASP A 189 -8.63 6.10 -1.71
C ASP A 189 -9.65 7.22 -1.93
N GLU A 190 -10.83 6.88 -2.46
CA GLU A 190 -11.96 7.81 -2.58
C GLU A 190 -12.39 8.37 -1.22
N LEU A 191 -12.28 7.57 -0.15
CA LEU A 191 -12.63 8.01 1.20
C LEU A 191 -11.71 9.12 1.70
N VAL A 192 -10.50 9.30 1.15
CA VAL A 192 -9.55 10.35 1.56
C VAL A 192 -9.70 11.62 0.73
N GLN A 193 -10.17 11.51 -0.52
CA GLN A 193 -10.35 12.64 -1.44
C GLN A 193 -11.34 13.69 -0.91
N PHE A 194 -12.22 13.31 0.01
CA PHE A 194 -13.22 14.20 0.61
C PHE A 194 -12.74 14.94 1.88
N GLN A 195 -11.45 14.84 2.25
CA GLN A 195 -10.90 15.61 3.38
C GLN A 195 -10.97 17.13 3.10
N SER A 196 -11.73 17.86 3.92
CA SER A 196 -11.85 19.31 3.79
C SER A 196 -10.52 20.02 4.09
N LYS A 197 -10.04 20.85 3.16
CA LYS A 197 -9.03 21.89 3.42
C LYS A 197 -9.58 22.88 4.46
N LYS A 198 -9.39 22.64 5.77
CA LYS A 198 -9.37 23.66 6.87
C LYS A 198 -9.30 23.00 8.25
N ARG A 199 -8.18 23.20 8.94
CA ARG A 199 -8.12 23.60 10.36
C ARG A 199 -6.83 24.39 10.56
N SER A 200 -6.92 25.70 10.37
CA SER A 200 -5.95 26.66 10.89
C SER A 200 -5.97 26.58 12.42
N ARG A 201 -4.84 26.23 13.05
CA ARG A 201 -4.65 26.46 14.49
C ARG A 201 -4.66 27.98 14.75
N PRO A 202 -5.24 28.48 15.85
CA PRO A 202 -5.07 29.88 16.23
C PRO A 202 -3.59 30.15 16.55
N THR A 203 -3.11 31.31 16.13
CA THR A 203 -1.83 31.90 16.55
C THR A 203 -1.79 32.12 18.07
N PRO A 204 -0.70 31.80 18.78
CA PRO A 204 -0.53 32.21 20.17
C PRO A 204 -0.29 33.73 20.22
N SER A 205 -1.08 34.44 21.01
CA SER A 205 -0.81 35.83 21.41
C SER A 205 0.44 35.90 22.30
N SER A 206 1.17 37.00 22.15
CA SER A 206 2.55 37.22 22.61
C SER A 206 2.68 37.69 24.05
N GLU A 207 2.05 37.04 25.03
CA GLU A 207 2.30 37.32 26.46
C GLU A 207 2.20 36.02 27.27
N LEU A 208 3.32 35.56 27.81
CA LEU A 208 3.41 34.45 28.77
C LEU A 208 3.20 35.00 30.19
N PRO A 209 2.35 34.40 31.05
CA PRO A 209 2.37 34.67 32.48
C PRO A 209 3.57 33.97 33.16
N PRO A 210 3.97 34.40 34.37
CA PRO A 210 5.23 33.98 34.99
C PRO A 210 5.19 32.53 35.48
N VAL A 211 6.37 31.92 35.47
CA VAL A 211 6.64 30.54 35.87
C VAL A 211 6.32 30.31 37.35
N GLY A 212 5.36 29.43 37.59
CA GLY A 212 5.06 28.86 38.90
C GLY A 212 3.58 28.54 39.07
N GLU A 213 3.14 27.39 38.55
CA GLU A 213 2.03 26.53 38.99
C GLU A 213 1.35 25.79 37.82
N VAL A 214 1.35 24.45 37.92
CA VAL A 214 0.53 23.44 37.20
C VAL A 214 0.74 23.28 35.68
N ALA A 215 1.00 22.03 35.27
CA ALA A 215 0.98 21.60 33.88
C ALA A 215 -0.34 21.97 33.18
N GLU A 216 -0.31 22.87 32.21
CA GLU A 216 -1.48 23.19 31.38
C GLU A 216 -1.80 22.00 30.47
N LEU A 217 -2.79 21.22 30.91
CA LEU A 217 -3.52 20.24 30.12
C LEU A 217 -3.95 20.84 28.77
N LEU A 218 -3.63 20.14 27.67
CA LEU A 218 -4.33 20.32 26.39
C LEU A 218 -5.85 20.30 26.65
N PRO A 219 -6.67 21.14 25.97
CA PRO A 219 -8.10 21.13 26.21
C PRO A 219 -8.64 19.72 25.90
N ALA A 220 -9.21 19.10 26.92
CA ALA A 220 -9.96 17.85 26.86
C ALA A 220 -10.86 17.83 25.61
N LEU A 221 -10.94 16.69 24.90
CA LEU A 221 -11.89 16.58 23.78
C LEU A 221 -13.30 16.88 24.28
N GLU A 222 -14.01 17.72 23.53
CA GLU A 222 -15.40 18.06 23.84
C GLU A 222 -16.31 16.82 23.87
N SER A 223 -15.98 15.78 23.08
CA SER A 223 -16.68 14.49 23.07
C SER A 223 -15.90 13.41 22.32
N VAL A 224 -16.10 12.15 22.73
CA VAL A 224 -15.65 10.96 21.98
C VAL A 224 -16.77 10.50 21.05
N LYS A 225 -16.42 10.25 19.78
CA LYS A 225 -17.38 9.91 18.71
C LYS A 225 -17.25 8.43 18.38
N ILE A 226 -18.29 7.68 18.72
CA ILE A 226 -18.36 6.24 18.53
C ILE A 226 -19.23 5.95 17.30
N LEU A 227 -18.67 5.19 16.37
CA LEU A 227 -19.30 4.78 15.13
C LEU A 227 -19.80 3.34 15.23
N TRP A 228 -21.06 3.16 14.86
CA TRP A 228 -21.65 1.89 14.47
C TRP A 228 -21.86 1.89 12.96
N ASN A 229 -21.10 1.07 12.24
CA ASN A 229 -21.16 1.04 10.77
C ASN A 229 -21.63 -0.33 10.27
N ALA A 230 -22.90 -0.63 10.54
CA ALA A 230 -23.52 -1.89 10.13
C ALA A 230 -25.05 -1.75 10.08
N ARG A 231 -25.69 -2.54 9.22
CA ARG A 231 -27.16 -2.67 9.18
C ARG A 231 -27.72 -3.00 10.56
N LEU A 232 -28.86 -2.41 10.92
CA LEU A 232 -29.55 -2.65 12.21
C LEU A 232 -30.37 -3.95 12.15
N GLU A 233 -29.69 -5.07 11.92
CA GLU A 233 -30.30 -6.39 11.79
C GLU A 233 -29.81 -7.37 12.86
N GLU A 234 -30.54 -8.47 13.04
CA GLU A 234 -30.32 -9.44 14.13
C GLU A 234 -28.91 -10.05 14.11
N ASP A 235 -28.38 -10.30 12.91
CA ASP A 235 -27.04 -10.85 12.69
C ASP A 235 -25.92 -9.85 13.05
N LYS A 236 -26.19 -8.54 12.95
CA LYS A 236 -25.26 -7.49 13.40
C LYS A 236 -25.43 -7.16 14.88
N ASN A 237 -26.51 -7.63 15.52
CA ASN A 237 -26.72 -7.59 16.96
C ASN A 237 -26.67 -6.17 17.57
N PRO A 238 -27.52 -5.24 17.11
CA PRO A 238 -27.60 -3.89 17.66
C PRO A 238 -27.98 -3.86 19.16
N ALA A 239 -28.66 -4.89 19.66
CA ALA A 239 -28.99 -5.01 21.09
C ALA A 239 -27.75 -4.94 21.99
N ALA A 240 -26.69 -5.66 21.63
CA ALA A 240 -25.44 -5.67 22.38
C ALA A 240 -24.71 -4.33 22.31
N PHE A 241 -24.81 -3.61 21.18
CA PHE A 241 -24.28 -2.26 21.07
C PHE A 241 -25.00 -1.27 21.99
N LEU A 242 -26.34 -1.25 21.99
CA LEU A 242 -27.08 -0.36 22.90
C LEU A 242 -26.75 -0.67 24.36
N ASP A 243 -26.65 -1.96 24.71
CA ASP A 243 -26.28 -2.41 26.05
C ASP A 243 -24.85 -2.00 26.46
N LEU A 244 -23.89 -2.06 25.52
CA LEU A 244 -22.54 -1.55 25.71
C LEU A 244 -22.56 -0.04 26.03
N ILE A 245 -23.26 0.77 25.21
CA ILE A 245 -23.35 2.22 25.42
C ILE A 245 -24.06 2.58 26.73
N HIS A 246 -25.13 1.87 27.11
CA HIS A 246 -25.82 2.09 28.38
C HIS A 246 -24.92 1.84 29.59
N GLN A 247 -24.08 0.81 29.55
CA GLN A 247 -23.15 0.52 30.64
C GLN A 247 -22.08 1.57 30.80
N ILE A 248 -21.50 2.04 29.69
CA ILE A 248 -20.52 3.13 29.73
C ILE A 248 -21.16 4.38 30.35
N ARG A 249 -22.38 4.73 29.92
CA ARG A 249 -23.13 5.85 30.51
C ARG A 249 -23.36 5.67 32.02
N ARG A 250 -23.65 4.45 32.46
CA ARG A 250 -23.87 4.14 33.89
C ARG A 250 -22.57 4.30 34.68
N GLN A 251 -21.46 3.71 34.22
CA GLN A 251 -20.17 3.79 34.91
C GLN A 251 -19.62 5.22 34.95
N VAL A 252 -19.78 6.00 33.87
CA VAL A 252 -19.41 7.43 33.83
C VAL A 252 -20.27 8.28 34.77
N ARG A 253 -21.53 7.91 35.02
CA ARG A 253 -22.41 8.58 35.99
C ARG A 253 -22.10 8.19 37.44
N GLU A 254 -21.87 6.90 37.70
CA GLU A 254 -21.57 6.36 39.04
C GLU A 254 -20.21 6.85 39.55
N GLY A 255 -19.20 7.00 38.67
CA GLY A 255 -17.89 7.59 39.00
C GLY A 255 -17.91 9.07 39.40
N LYS A 256 -19.03 9.79 39.21
CA LYS A 256 -19.21 11.18 39.67
C LYS A 256 -19.84 11.29 41.07
N GLY A 257 -20.19 10.16 41.72
CA GLY A 257 -21.12 10.15 42.85
C GLY A 257 -20.73 9.42 44.14
N THR A 258 -19.59 8.73 44.26
CA THR A 258 -19.34 7.91 45.47
C THR A 258 -17.89 7.91 45.97
N ASN A 259 -17.70 8.43 47.19
CA ASN A 259 -16.62 7.99 48.08
C ASN A 259 -16.94 6.55 48.52
N LYS A 260 -16.20 5.53 48.02
CA LYS A 260 -15.83 4.29 48.76
C LYS A 260 -15.13 3.25 47.86
N THR A 261 -13.83 3.09 48.12
CA THR A 261 -13.09 1.85 48.43
C THR A 261 -13.19 0.59 47.55
N ASP A 262 -13.66 0.63 46.30
CA ASP A 262 -13.46 -0.51 45.36
C ASP A 262 -13.39 -0.06 43.87
N SER A 263 -12.83 1.11 43.58
CA SER A 263 -12.71 1.63 42.20
C SER A 263 -11.26 1.63 41.70
N GLN A 264 -10.74 0.49 41.27
CA GLN A 264 -9.51 0.43 40.44
C GLN A 264 -9.81 0.48 38.93
N LEU A 265 -11.08 0.67 38.52
CA LEU A 265 -11.52 0.57 37.12
C LEU A 265 -11.93 1.89 36.47
N LEU A 266 -11.84 3.02 37.17
CA LEU A 266 -12.14 4.33 36.59
C LEU A 266 -10.83 5.11 36.42
N PRO A 267 -10.42 5.48 35.19
CA PRO A 267 -9.61 6.66 35.00
C PRO A 267 -10.37 7.86 35.61
N ASN A 268 -9.64 8.82 36.17
CA ASN A 268 -10.17 9.99 36.88
C ASN A 268 -11.42 10.62 36.22
N SER A 269 -12.22 11.34 37.02
CA SER A 269 -13.55 11.96 36.81
C SER A 269 -13.78 12.82 35.54
N ASN A 270 -12.89 12.76 34.55
CA ASN A 270 -12.77 13.59 33.36
C ASN A 270 -13.13 12.87 32.04
N CYS A 271 -13.88 11.75 32.11
CA CYS A 271 -14.30 11.02 30.91
C CYS A 271 -15.21 11.89 30.02
N PRO A 272 -14.84 12.16 28.76
CA PRO A 272 -15.57 13.06 27.87
C PRO A 272 -16.94 12.48 27.48
N PRO A 273 -17.94 13.33 27.17
CA PRO A 273 -19.26 12.86 26.76
C PRO A 273 -19.16 12.09 25.43
N ILE A 274 -20.05 11.10 25.26
CA ILE A 274 -20.08 10.27 24.06
C ILE A 274 -21.06 10.86 23.05
N GLN A 275 -20.68 10.83 21.79
CA GLN A 275 -21.50 11.11 20.63
C GLN A 275 -21.54 9.88 19.70
N LEU A 276 -22.71 9.57 19.16
CA LEU A 276 -22.96 8.38 18.35
C LEU A 276 -23.16 8.76 16.88
N ILE A 277 -22.49 8.00 16.02
CA ILE A 277 -22.69 7.99 14.57
C ILE A 277 -23.16 6.58 14.24
N ILE A 278 -24.40 6.43 13.75
CA ILE A 278 -24.99 5.12 13.44
C ILE A 278 -25.38 5.12 11.96
N LEU A 279 -24.64 4.34 11.17
CA LEU A 279 -24.80 4.23 9.72
C LEU A 279 -25.44 2.90 9.32
N GLY A 280 -25.94 2.83 8.09
CA GLY A 280 -26.38 1.57 7.46
C GLY A 280 -27.85 1.23 7.71
N THR A 281 -28.67 2.18 8.13
CA THR A 281 -30.11 1.95 8.34
C THR A 281 -30.85 2.09 7.01
N ASP A 282 -31.34 0.99 6.45
CA ASP A 282 -32.09 1.01 5.19
C ASP A 282 -33.47 1.65 5.39
N PRO A 283 -33.81 2.76 4.70
CA PRO A 283 -35.09 3.44 4.87
C PRO A 283 -36.31 2.60 4.49
N SER A 284 -36.12 1.55 3.69
CA SER A 284 -37.16 0.62 3.22
C SER A 284 -37.51 -0.49 4.23
N LYS A 285 -36.74 -0.61 5.32
CA LYS A 285 -36.91 -1.64 6.36
C LYS A 285 -37.64 -1.09 7.60
N ASP A 286 -38.05 -2.00 8.48
CA ASP A 286 -38.64 -1.64 9.77
C ASP A 286 -37.67 -0.76 10.59
N ARG A 287 -38.16 0.42 11.01
CA ARG A 287 -37.42 1.41 11.79
C ARG A 287 -37.44 1.14 13.30
N LYS A 288 -37.86 -0.05 13.74
CA LYS A 288 -37.88 -0.46 15.16
C LYS A 288 -36.59 -0.08 15.91
N TRP A 289 -35.42 -0.38 15.35
CA TRP A 289 -34.15 -0.06 15.99
C TRP A 289 -33.85 1.44 16.00
N GLU A 290 -34.10 2.16 14.91
CA GLU A 290 -33.95 3.62 14.87
C GLU A 290 -34.84 4.29 15.93
N ASN A 291 -36.11 3.89 15.99
CA ASN A 291 -37.08 4.41 16.95
C ASN A 291 -36.66 4.11 18.38
N ARG A 292 -36.14 2.91 18.64
CA ARG A 292 -35.59 2.53 19.94
C ARG A 292 -34.37 3.39 20.32
N ILE A 293 -33.43 3.61 19.40
CA ILE A 293 -32.27 4.47 19.62
C ILE A 293 -32.70 5.90 19.95
N ARG A 294 -33.62 6.49 19.17
CA ARG A 294 -34.16 7.85 19.41
C ARG A 294 -34.87 7.99 20.76
N LYS A 295 -35.45 6.89 21.27
CA LYS A 295 -36.12 6.86 22.58
C LYS A 295 -35.14 6.68 23.74
N GLU A 296 -34.09 5.88 23.56
CA GLU A 296 -33.15 5.51 24.64
C GLU A 296 -31.98 6.50 24.81
N PHE A 297 -31.62 7.22 23.77
CA PHE A 297 -30.52 8.19 23.77
C PHE A 297 -31.01 9.60 23.48
N PRO A 298 -30.47 10.61 24.17
CA PRO A 298 -30.94 11.97 24.00
C PRO A 298 -30.44 12.55 22.65
N PRO A 299 -31.17 13.49 22.02
CA PRO A 299 -30.87 13.95 20.65
C PRO A 299 -29.45 14.49 20.45
N GLU A 300 -28.89 15.18 21.45
CA GLU A 300 -27.54 15.75 21.43
C GLU A 300 -26.42 14.69 21.39
N MET A 301 -26.73 13.45 21.80
CA MET A 301 -25.83 12.32 21.73
C MET A 301 -25.80 11.71 20.33
N ILE A 302 -26.80 11.93 19.48
CA ILE A 302 -26.90 11.30 18.16
C ILE A 302 -26.46 12.31 17.10
N LEU A 303 -25.21 12.19 16.64
CA LEU A 303 -24.70 13.02 15.53
C LEU A 303 -25.30 12.62 14.19
N TYR A 304 -25.53 11.32 14.02
CA TYR A 304 -26.13 10.78 12.82
C TYR A 304 -26.79 9.42 13.09
N LEU A 305 -27.95 9.20 12.50
CA LEU A 305 -28.69 7.94 12.54
C LEU A 305 -29.44 7.81 11.22
N GLY A 306 -28.94 7.00 10.30
CA GLY A 306 -29.53 6.96 8.97
C GLY A 306 -28.78 6.20 7.88
N TRP A 307 -29.43 6.14 6.73
CA TRP A 307 -28.84 5.90 5.42
C TRP A 307 -28.12 7.16 4.89
N CYS A 308 -26.87 7.01 4.45
CA CYS A 308 -26.15 8.08 3.75
C CYS A 308 -26.62 8.19 2.31
N GLN A 309 -26.90 9.41 1.84
CA GLN A 309 -27.42 9.65 0.49
C GLN A 309 -26.40 9.33 -0.61
N ASP A 310 -25.12 9.58 -0.31
CA ASP A 310 -24.02 9.35 -1.23
C ASP A 310 -22.74 8.93 -0.50
N ARG A 311 -21.74 8.53 -1.29
CA ARG A 311 -20.43 8.08 -0.81
C ARG A 311 -19.66 9.19 -0.08
N LYS A 312 -19.90 10.46 -0.42
CA LYS A 312 -19.23 11.63 0.18
C LYS A 312 -19.75 11.90 1.59
N GLU A 313 -21.06 11.82 1.80
CA GLU A 313 -21.68 11.89 3.12
C GLU A 313 -21.21 10.73 3.99
N TYR A 314 -21.16 9.52 3.44
CA TYR A 314 -20.63 8.34 4.10
C TYR A 314 -19.18 8.58 4.57
N ALA A 315 -18.28 8.97 3.66
CA ALA A 315 -16.88 9.26 3.99
C ALA A 315 -16.74 10.35 5.06
N LYS A 316 -17.55 11.41 5.00
CA LYS A 316 -17.58 12.49 6.00
C LYS A 316 -17.88 11.97 7.40
N TRP A 317 -18.80 11.01 7.54
CA TRP A 317 -19.13 10.43 8.84
C TRP A 317 -18.05 9.47 9.34
N LEU A 318 -17.47 8.65 8.46
CA LEU A 318 -16.34 7.79 8.83
C LEU A 318 -15.15 8.59 9.35
N GLN A 319 -14.77 9.67 8.66
CA GLN A 319 -13.65 10.55 9.05
C GLN A 319 -13.89 11.30 10.37
N LYS A 320 -15.14 11.45 10.81
CA LYS A 320 -15.49 12.10 12.08
C LYS A 320 -15.41 11.15 13.27
N ALA A 321 -15.42 9.85 13.05
CA ALA A 321 -15.41 8.85 14.12
C ALA A 321 -14.03 8.72 14.75
N HIS A 322 -14.00 8.51 16.08
CA HIS A 322 -12.76 8.19 16.80
C HIS A 322 -12.63 6.69 17.04
N ILE A 323 -13.74 6.01 17.35
CA ILE A 323 -13.82 4.56 17.57
C ILE A 323 -14.89 3.99 16.66
N VAL A 324 -14.64 2.85 16.02
CA VAL A 324 -15.66 2.03 15.36
C VAL A 324 -15.90 0.75 16.17
N VAL A 325 -17.17 0.46 16.46
CA VAL A 325 -17.58 -0.70 17.26
C VAL A 325 -18.34 -1.68 16.37
N SER A 326 -18.02 -2.96 16.52
CA SER A 326 -18.83 -4.05 16.00
C SER A 326 -19.30 -4.94 17.14
N THR A 327 -20.58 -5.33 17.13
CA THR A 327 -21.09 -6.42 17.99
C THR A 327 -21.68 -7.57 17.18
N ALA A 328 -21.32 -7.64 15.90
CA ALA A 328 -21.88 -8.57 14.92
C ALA A 328 -21.75 -10.03 15.36
N LYS A 329 -22.79 -10.83 15.16
CA LYS A 329 -22.79 -12.30 15.31
C LYS A 329 -22.34 -13.00 14.04
N HIS A 330 -22.49 -12.36 12.88
CA HIS A 330 -22.05 -12.89 11.59
C HIS A 330 -21.33 -11.81 10.77
N GLU A 331 -20.14 -12.13 10.28
CA GLU A 331 -19.32 -11.32 9.38
C GLU A 331 -18.35 -12.24 8.65
N THR A 332 -18.21 -12.09 7.33
CA THR A 332 -17.30 -12.90 6.51
C THR A 332 -16.00 -12.16 6.22
N PHE A 333 -16.01 -10.83 6.24
CA PHE A 333 -14.81 -10.01 6.04
C PHE A 333 -14.79 -8.75 6.89
N GLY A 334 -15.83 -7.92 6.86
CA GLY A 334 -15.87 -6.65 7.60
C GLY A 334 -15.46 -5.43 6.78
N ILE A 335 -15.97 -5.32 5.55
CA ILE A 335 -15.72 -4.18 4.63
C ILE A 335 -15.95 -2.84 5.35
N SER A 336 -17.07 -2.69 6.05
CA SER A 336 -17.40 -1.44 6.75
C SER A 336 -16.42 -1.10 7.87
N ILE A 337 -15.85 -2.11 8.54
CA ILE A 337 -14.81 -1.92 9.55
C ILE A 337 -13.51 -1.47 8.89
N VAL A 338 -13.09 -2.12 7.80
CA VAL A 338 -11.92 -1.73 7.01
C VAL A 338 -12.02 -0.28 6.54
N GLU A 339 -13.17 0.12 5.98
CA GLU A 339 -13.41 1.51 5.55
C GLU A 339 -13.36 2.50 6.71
N SER A 340 -13.95 2.15 7.85
CA SER A 340 -13.98 2.99 9.06
C SER A 340 -12.58 3.19 9.64
N VAL A 341 -11.80 2.11 9.73
CA VAL A 341 -10.42 2.15 10.24
C VAL A 341 -9.51 2.91 9.27
N PHE A 342 -9.66 2.70 7.96
CA PHE A 342 -8.90 3.44 6.96
C PHE A 342 -9.20 4.96 7.02
N SER A 343 -10.44 5.32 7.36
CA SER A 343 -10.88 6.71 7.55
C SER A 343 -10.40 7.32 8.88
N GLY A 344 -9.83 6.52 9.78
CA GLY A 344 -9.14 6.98 10.97
C GLY A 344 -9.81 6.69 12.31
N ALA A 345 -10.76 5.75 12.36
CA ALA A 345 -11.32 5.25 13.61
C ALA A 345 -10.49 4.08 14.17
N LEU A 346 -10.36 3.99 15.50
CA LEU A 346 -9.83 2.81 16.17
C LEU A 346 -10.88 1.69 16.25
N PRO A 347 -10.51 0.44 15.97
CA PRO A 347 -11.44 -0.69 16.07
C PRO A 347 -11.65 -1.13 17.52
N LEU A 348 -12.91 -1.41 17.87
CA LEU A 348 -13.30 -2.27 19.00
C LEU A 348 -14.21 -3.37 18.46
N LEU A 349 -13.67 -4.59 18.37
CA LEU A 349 -14.25 -5.70 17.62
C LEU A 349 -14.28 -6.97 18.47
N PRO A 350 -15.22 -7.89 18.25
CA PRO A 350 -15.22 -9.15 18.97
C PRO A 350 -14.04 -10.02 18.51
N ASN A 351 -13.40 -10.74 19.43
CA ASN A 351 -12.33 -11.70 19.15
C ASN A 351 -12.87 -13.00 18.53
N ARG A 352 -13.50 -12.88 17.36
CA ARG A 352 -14.10 -13.94 16.52
C ARG A 352 -14.46 -13.35 15.16
N LEU A 353 -15.00 -14.18 14.26
CA LEU A 353 -15.26 -13.80 12.86
C LEU A 353 -13.94 -13.42 12.18
N SER A 354 -14.00 -12.67 11.07
CA SER A 354 -12.82 -12.26 10.32
C SER A 354 -11.95 -11.19 11.00
N TYR A 355 -12.35 -10.66 12.16
CA TYR A 355 -11.66 -9.53 12.79
C TYR A 355 -10.25 -9.87 13.29
N PRO A 356 -9.99 -11.02 13.96
CA PRO A 356 -8.63 -11.40 14.34
C PRO A 356 -7.74 -11.69 13.14
N GLU A 357 -8.31 -12.07 12.00
CA GLU A 357 -7.56 -12.26 10.74
C GLU A 357 -7.11 -10.92 10.15
N ILE A 358 -7.93 -9.87 10.26
CA ILE A 358 -7.61 -8.51 9.78
C ILE A 358 -6.73 -7.75 10.78
N PHE A 359 -6.95 -7.97 12.07
CA PHE A 359 -6.23 -7.34 13.19
C PHE A 359 -5.63 -8.42 14.10
N PRO A 360 -4.52 -9.06 13.71
CA PRO A 360 -3.93 -10.16 14.48
C PRO A 360 -3.48 -9.70 15.88
N PRO A 361 -3.83 -10.43 16.96
CA PRO A 361 -3.44 -10.06 18.34
C PRO A 361 -1.93 -9.96 18.57
N GLU A 362 -1.12 -10.63 17.75
CA GLU A 362 0.34 -10.55 17.83
C GLU A 362 0.86 -9.22 17.26
N THR A 363 0.07 -8.59 16.39
CA THR A 363 0.40 -7.33 15.71
C THR A 363 -0.49 -6.17 16.18
N PHE A 364 -1.40 -6.38 17.10
CA PHE A 364 -2.28 -5.37 17.69
C PHE A 364 -2.45 -5.72 19.15
N GLU A 365 -2.15 -4.80 20.07
CA GLU A 365 -2.42 -5.02 21.50
C GLU A 365 -3.87 -5.50 21.67
N GLN A 366 -4.10 -6.41 22.63
CA GLN A 366 -5.40 -7.10 22.77
C GLN A 366 -6.58 -6.14 23.04
N ASP A 367 -6.31 -4.86 23.25
CA ASP A 367 -7.26 -3.81 23.58
C ASP A 367 -8.30 -3.52 22.48
N HIS A 368 -8.02 -3.91 21.23
CA HIS A 368 -8.98 -3.76 20.12
C HIS A 368 -9.93 -4.95 19.96
N LEU A 369 -9.60 -6.11 20.52
CA LEU A 369 -10.36 -7.35 20.37
C LEU A 369 -10.94 -7.81 21.70
N TYR A 370 -12.26 -7.67 21.88
CA TYR A 370 -12.93 -8.04 23.12
C TYR A 370 -13.52 -9.46 23.04
N SER A 371 -13.43 -10.21 24.14
CA SER A 371 -14.07 -11.52 24.33
C SER A 371 -15.59 -11.43 24.22
N ASN A 372 -16.29 -12.56 24.18
CA ASN A 372 -17.76 -12.53 24.17
C ASN A 372 -18.39 -12.06 25.50
N THR A 373 -17.58 -11.63 26.47
CA THR A 373 -18.08 -11.13 27.74
C THR A 373 -18.40 -9.64 27.65
N ARG A 374 -19.57 -9.29 28.19
CA ARG A 374 -20.05 -7.91 28.31
C ARG A 374 -19.04 -7.01 29.03
N LYS A 375 -18.40 -7.53 30.07
CA LYS A 375 -17.45 -6.82 30.93
C LYS A 375 -16.21 -6.37 30.15
N ASP A 376 -15.57 -7.29 29.43
CA ASP A 376 -14.35 -7.01 28.68
C ASP A 376 -14.57 -5.98 27.56
N GLY A 377 -15.72 -6.04 26.86
CA GLY A 377 -16.08 -5.01 25.87
C GLY A 377 -16.24 -3.61 26.47
N VAL A 378 -16.78 -3.51 27.68
CA VAL A 378 -16.92 -2.23 28.41
C VAL A 378 -15.56 -1.71 28.85
N GLU A 379 -14.73 -2.57 29.45
CA GLU A 379 -13.39 -2.22 29.93
C GLU A 379 -12.50 -1.71 28.79
N LYS A 380 -12.48 -2.40 27.65
CA LYS A 380 -11.71 -1.98 26.47
C LYS A 380 -12.23 -0.70 25.84
N LEU A 381 -13.55 -0.50 25.81
CA LEU A 381 -14.11 0.76 25.31
C LEU A 381 -13.71 1.94 26.20
N LEU A 382 -13.77 1.79 27.53
CA LEU A 382 -13.29 2.81 28.47
C LEU A 382 -11.81 3.08 28.29
N HIS A 383 -10.99 2.05 28.11
CA HIS A 383 -9.56 2.20 27.88
C HIS A 383 -9.25 2.97 26.59
N LEU A 384 -9.93 2.65 25.48
CA LEU A 384 -9.78 3.41 24.22
C LEU A 384 -10.24 4.86 24.38
N MET A 385 -11.31 5.12 25.12
CA MET A 385 -11.76 6.47 25.43
C MET A 385 -10.74 7.25 26.27
N ASP A 386 -10.08 6.57 27.22
CA ASP A 386 -9.04 7.14 28.06
C ASP A 386 -7.80 7.51 27.23
N ILE A 387 -7.31 6.60 26.37
CA ILE A 387 -6.20 6.87 25.44
C ILE A 387 -6.53 8.09 24.56
N ILE A 388 -7.74 8.15 23.99
CA ILE A 388 -8.17 9.29 23.16
C ILE A 388 -8.10 10.62 23.92
N GLN A 389 -8.45 10.61 25.20
CA GLN A 389 -8.56 11.81 26.02
C GLN A 389 -7.23 12.25 26.62
N ASN A 390 -6.43 11.30 27.09
CA ASN A 390 -5.28 11.54 27.97
C ASN A 390 -3.94 11.21 27.31
N ASP A 391 -3.92 10.44 26.22
CA ASP A 391 -2.70 10.06 25.49
C ASP A 391 -2.90 10.17 23.97
N THR A 392 -2.93 11.41 23.48
CA THR A 392 -3.11 11.69 22.04
C THR A 392 -2.01 11.06 21.18
N ALA A 393 -0.79 10.91 21.71
CA ALA A 393 0.32 10.31 20.97
C ALA A 393 0.09 8.80 20.77
N ALA A 394 -0.27 8.07 21.83
CA ALA A 394 -0.64 6.66 21.74
C ALA A 394 -1.88 6.47 20.85
N PHE A 395 -2.87 7.36 20.94
CA PHE A 395 -4.03 7.34 20.04
C PHE A 395 -3.64 7.45 18.56
N ASP A 396 -2.78 8.42 18.20
CA ASP A 396 -2.33 8.64 16.82
C ASP A 396 -1.48 7.47 16.30
N VAL A 397 -0.63 6.88 17.15
CA VAL A 397 0.16 5.67 16.82
C VAL A 397 -0.76 4.47 16.58
N ALA A 398 -1.68 4.18 17.50
CA ALA A 398 -2.63 3.06 17.36
C ALA A 398 -3.49 3.22 16.09
N LYS A 399 -3.95 4.45 15.83
CA LYS A 399 -4.72 4.79 14.63
C LYS A 399 -3.91 4.58 13.35
N ALA A 400 -2.65 5.03 13.34
CA ALA A 400 -1.76 4.83 12.21
C ALA A 400 -1.49 3.33 11.97
N ARG A 401 -1.29 2.54 13.02
CA ARG A 401 -1.09 1.08 12.96
C ARG A 401 -2.31 0.37 12.39
N ALA A 402 -3.51 0.67 12.92
CA ALA A 402 -4.77 0.09 12.47
C ALA A 402 -5.07 0.44 10.99
N LYS A 403 -4.90 1.71 10.62
CA LYS A 403 -5.05 2.15 9.22
C LYS A 403 -4.07 1.44 8.29
N THR A 404 -2.85 1.22 8.75
CA THR A 404 -1.79 0.58 7.97
C THR A 404 -2.13 -0.88 7.68
N ALA A 405 -2.65 -1.66 8.65
CA ALA A 405 -3.08 -3.04 8.41
C ALA A 405 -4.16 -3.16 7.31
N VAL A 406 -5.15 -2.28 7.33
CA VAL A 406 -6.25 -2.32 6.37
C VAL A 406 -5.91 -1.69 5.01
N SER A 407 -4.77 -0.99 4.90
CA SER A 407 -4.33 -0.34 3.66
C SER A 407 -3.98 -1.32 2.54
N THR A 408 -3.64 -2.58 2.89
CA THR A 408 -3.34 -3.62 1.90
C THR A 408 -4.54 -3.95 1.01
N PHE A 409 -5.77 -3.74 1.49
CA PHE A 409 -7.00 -4.04 0.75
C PHE A 409 -7.37 -2.97 -0.30
N ARG A 410 -6.54 -1.93 -0.50
CA ARG A 410 -6.76 -0.93 -1.55
C ARG A 410 -6.67 -1.57 -2.93
N TRP A 411 -7.54 -1.18 -3.88
CA TRP A 411 -7.41 -1.62 -5.27
C TRP A 411 -6.06 -1.29 -5.91
N ALA A 412 -5.40 -0.20 -5.50
CA ALA A 412 -4.04 0.13 -5.91
C ALA A 412 -2.98 -0.96 -5.57
N ILE A 413 -3.30 -1.88 -4.65
CA ILE A 413 -2.46 -3.02 -4.27
C ILE A 413 -3.11 -4.33 -4.72
N MET A 414 -4.40 -4.51 -4.42
CA MET A 414 -5.13 -5.75 -4.69
C MET A 414 -5.30 -6.05 -6.18
N SER A 415 -5.34 -5.04 -7.05
CA SER A 415 -5.40 -5.26 -8.52
C SER A 415 -4.21 -6.06 -9.03
N CYS A 416 -3.00 -5.77 -8.56
CA CYS A 416 -1.80 -6.51 -8.94
C CYS A 416 -1.88 -7.98 -8.50
N ILE A 417 -2.39 -8.22 -7.29
CA ILE A 417 -2.57 -9.57 -6.75
C ILE A 417 -3.64 -10.34 -7.53
N TYR A 418 -4.75 -9.68 -7.88
CA TYR A 418 -5.80 -10.28 -8.70
C TYR A 418 -5.30 -10.57 -10.13
N ASP A 419 -4.57 -9.64 -10.73
CA ASP A 419 -3.98 -9.81 -12.07
C ASP A 419 -2.99 -10.97 -12.10
N GLU A 420 -2.12 -11.11 -11.11
CA GLU A 420 -1.23 -12.27 -10.99
C GLU A 420 -2.01 -13.57 -10.75
N PHE A 421 -3.02 -13.54 -9.87
CA PHE A 421 -3.86 -14.69 -9.57
C PHE A 421 -4.58 -15.20 -10.83
N PHE A 422 -5.26 -14.34 -11.57
CA PHE A 422 -5.98 -14.76 -12.78
C PHE A 422 -5.07 -15.06 -13.96
N ALA A 423 -3.90 -14.41 -14.07
CA ALA A 423 -2.89 -14.81 -15.05
C ALA A 423 -2.42 -16.25 -14.82
N SER A 424 -2.06 -16.60 -13.58
CA SER A 424 -1.67 -17.97 -13.18
C SER A 424 -2.76 -18.99 -13.50
N LEU A 425 -4.04 -18.69 -13.19
CA LEU A 425 -5.16 -19.55 -13.56
C LEU A 425 -5.34 -19.69 -15.08
N ALA A 426 -5.15 -18.61 -15.85
CA ALA A 426 -5.25 -18.65 -17.30
C ALA A 426 -4.11 -19.46 -17.94
N GLU A 427 -2.91 -19.43 -17.36
CA GLU A 427 -1.72 -20.16 -17.81
C GLU A 427 -1.76 -21.66 -17.51
N GLY A 428 -2.60 -22.09 -16.56
CA GLY A 428 -2.87 -23.51 -16.33
C GLY A 428 -2.74 -23.96 -14.87
N ASP A 429 -2.22 -23.11 -13.99
CA ASP A 429 -1.96 -23.46 -12.60
C ASP A 429 -3.24 -23.86 -11.85
N SER A 430 -3.08 -24.65 -10.80
CA SER A 430 -4.18 -25.00 -9.90
C SER A 430 -4.58 -23.79 -9.05
N ILE A 431 -5.83 -23.79 -8.58
CA ILE A 431 -6.34 -22.71 -7.73
C ILE A 431 -5.59 -22.57 -6.40
N THR A 432 -5.06 -23.67 -5.87
CA THR A 432 -4.26 -23.66 -4.65
C THR A 432 -2.87 -23.08 -4.86
N GLU A 433 -2.25 -23.28 -6.03
CA GLU A 433 -0.96 -22.67 -6.39
C GLU A 433 -1.12 -21.16 -6.57
N ALA A 434 -2.08 -20.75 -7.42
CA ALA A 434 -2.38 -19.34 -7.66
C ALA A 434 -2.71 -18.61 -6.35
N GLY A 435 -3.51 -19.23 -5.49
CA GLY A 435 -3.88 -18.64 -4.22
C GLY A 435 -2.76 -18.61 -3.18
N SER A 436 -1.88 -19.62 -3.15
CA SER A 436 -0.70 -19.60 -2.27
C SER A 436 0.27 -18.48 -2.65
N ALA A 437 0.44 -18.24 -3.96
CA ALA A 437 1.21 -17.10 -4.46
C ALA A 437 0.56 -15.77 -4.03
N ALA A 438 -0.76 -15.62 -4.24
CA ALA A 438 -1.50 -14.43 -3.82
C ALA A 438 -1.40 -14.18 -2.30
N ALA A 439 -1.58 -15.22 -1.48
CA ALA A 439 -1.48 -15.14 -0.02
C ALA A 439 -0.07 -14.76 0.44
N SER A 440 0.98 -15.31 -0.20
CA SER A 440 2.38 -14.94 0.06
C SER A 440 2.64 -13.46 -0.25
N THR A 441 2.14 -12.98 -1.39
CA THR A 441 2.22 -11.56 -1.77
C THR A 441 1.47 -10.68 -0.77
N ILE A 442 0.26 -11.04 -0.36
CA ILE A 442 -0.52 -10.30 0.66
C ILE A 442 0.24 -10.24 1.99
N LYS A 443 0.76 -11.37 2.47
CA LYS A 443 1.54 -11.43 3.73
C LYS A 443 2.79 -10.56 3.65
N LYS A 444 3.55 -10.64 2.56
CA LYS A 444 4.72 -9.78 2.33
C LYS A 444 4.31 -8.31 2.39
N LYS A 445 3.26 -7.92 1.65
CA LYS A 445 2.73 -6.54 1.65
C LYS A 445 2.22 -6.11 3.03
N GLN A 446 1.63 -6.99 3.84
CA GLN A 446 1.22 -6.68 5.22
C GLN A 446 2.42 -6.56 6.18
N GLN A 447 3.51 -7.32 5.97
CA GLN A 447 4.74 -7.23 6.75
C GLN A 447 5.57 -5.97 6.43
N CYS A 448 5.54 -5.52 5.17
CA CYS A 448 6.04 -4.20 4.74
C CYS A 448 5.50 -3.03 5.59
N PHE A 449 4.36 -3.24 6.24
CA PHE A 449 3.54 -2.25 6.91
C PHE A 449 3.64 -2.34 8.46
N ARG A 450 4.49 -3.22 9.03
CA ARG A 450 4.75 -3.25 10.47
C ARG A 450 5.61 -2.05 10.91
N PRO A 451 5.26 -1.35 12.00
CA PRO A 451 6.20 -0.47 12.69
C PRO A 451 7.40 -1.29 13.18
N VAL A 452 8.60 -0.72 13.16
CA VAL A 452 9.79 -1.30 13.79
C VAL A 452 9.64 -1.15 15.31
N ALA A 453 8.92 -2.08 15.92
CA ALA A 453 8.89 -2.32 17.35
C ALA A 453 8.73 -3.84 17.49
N ASP A 454 9.46 -4.44 18.42
CA ASP A 454 9.52 -5.89 18.71
C ASP A 454 10.55 -6.68 17.87
N ALA A 455 11.84 -6.38 18.13
CA ALA A 455 12.90 -7.37 18.04
C ALA A 455 13.28 -7.80 19.47
N GLU A 456 12.53 -8.75 20.03
CA GLU A 456 12.91 -9.43 21.27
C GLU A 456 14.06 -10.42 21.02
N THR A 457 15.13 -10.21 21.77
CA THR A 457 16.04 -11.20 22.37
C THR A 457 15.98 -12.63 21.83
N THR A 458 16.87 -12.95 20.89
CA THR A 458 17.48 -14.30 20.83
C THR A 458 18.99 -14.16 20.76
N THR A 459 19.61 -14.45 21.90
CA THR A 459 21.03 -14.66 22.08
C THR A 459 21.48 -15.85 21.24
N THR A 460 22.27 -15.62 20.20
CA THR A 460 23.22 -16.62 19.71
C THR A 460 24.54 -15.96 19.35
N THR A 461 25.54 -16.37 20.10
CA THR A 461 26.95 -16.00 20.03
C THR A 461 27.55 -16.30 18.66
N ALA A 462 28.01 -15.27 17.95
CA ALA A 462 29.05 -15.38 16.94
C ALA A 462 29.96 -14.15 17.00
N SER A 463 31.25 -14.43 16.93
CA SER A 463 32.41 -13.58 17.22
C SER A 463 32.41 -12.18 16.58
N SER A 464 32.70 -11.21 17.45
CA SER A 464 33.12 -9.85 17.17
C SER A 464 34.27 -9.73 16.15
N GLN A 465 34.04 -8.98 15.07
CA GLN A 465 35.04 -8.10 14.47
C GLN A 465 34.36 -6.78 14.12
N ASP A 466 35.05 -5.70 14.49
CA ASP A 466 34.53 -4.35 14.71
C ASP A 466 33.86 -3.71 13.49
N CYS A 467 32.61 -3.27 13.68
CA CYS A 467 32.05 -2.10 13.02
C CYS A 467 31.21 -1.37 14.08
N GLN A 468 31.83 -0.39 14.74
CA GLN A 468 31.12 0.50 15.66
C GLN A 468 30.12 1.33 14.84
N ALA A 469 28.83 1.06 15.03
CA ALA A 469 27.78 1.98 14.60
C ALA A 469 27.77 3.15 15.61
N GLU A 470 28.43 4.24 15.26
CA GLU A 470 28.30 5.50 15.98
C GLU A 470 26.84 5.94 15.94
N THR A 471 26.25 6.17 17.10
CA THR A 471 24.92 6.72 17.28
C THR A 471 24.89 8.14 16.69
N LEU A 472 24.34 8.29 15.48
CA LEU A 472 24.20 9.57 14.80
C LEU A 472 23.34 10.52 15.65
N THR A 473 23.98 11.54 16.22
CA THR A 473 23.30 12.67 16.86
C THR A 473 22.99 13.75 15.81
N THR A 474 21.87 14.45 15.95
CA THR A 474 21.41 15.44 14.97
C THR A 474 22.16 16.77 15.10
N ALA A 475 22.55 17.38 13.97
CA ALA A 475 23.16 18.71 13.96
C ALA A 475 22.24 19.80 14.53
N GLU A 476 22.76 20.67 15.41
CA GLU A 476 22.01 21.82 15.92
C GLU A 476 21.81 22.88 14.82
N PRO A 477 20.58 23.36 14.58
CA PRO A 477 20.31 24.35 13.53
C PRO A 477 21.00 25.69 13.80
N ILE A 478 21.70 26.21 12.80
CA ILE A 478 22.31 27.54 12.82
C ILE A 478 21.38 28.52 12.12
N VAL A 479 20.80 29.45 12.88
CA VAL A 479 19.86 30.44 12.35
C VAL A 479 20.58 31.49 11.52
N ILE A 480 20.14 31.68 10.28
CA ILE A 480 20.58 32.70 9.34
C ILE A 480 19.51 33.80 9.27
N SER A 481 19.94 35.03 9.53
CA SER A 481 19.08 36.24 9.51
C SER A 481 19.44 37.24 8.42
N ASN A 482 20.57 37.03 7.72
CA ASN A 482 21.05 37.91 6.66
C ASN A 482 21.42 37.09 5.41
N ALA A 483 20.93 37.52 4.25
CA ALA A 483 21.18 36.86 2.97
C ALA A 483 22.65 36.91 2.54
N ASP A 484 23.42 37.88 3.06
CA ASP A 484 24.85 38.10 2.75
C ASP A 484 25.81 37.40 3.73
N ASP A 485 25.32 36.63 4.72
CA ASP A 485 26.14 35.88 5.69
C ASP A 485 27.11 34.89 5.01
N ASP A 486 28.40 34.95 5.31
CA ASP A 486 29.42 34.12 4.65
C ASP A 486 29.13 32.61 4.76
N LYS A 487 28.43 32.15 5.81
CA LYS A 487 28.08 30.73 6.02
C LYS A 487 27.19 30.15 4.92
N VAL A 488 26.38 30.97 4.26
CA VAL A 488 25.47 30.52 3.18
C VAL A 488 25.96 30.91 1.79
N ALA A 489 27.20 31.35 1.66
CA ALA A 489 27.77 31.79 0.38
C ALA A 489 27.69 30.72 -0.71
N LEU A 490 27.95 29.44 -0.39
CA LEU A 490 27.91 28.32 -1.34
C LEU A 490 26.53 28.07 -1.98
N PHE A 491 25.44 28.52 -1.35
CA PHE A 491 24.08 28.33 -1.87
C PHE A 491 23.66 29.42 -2.88
N ARG A 492 24.44 30.51 -2.96
CA ARG A 492 24.14 31.65 -3.83
C ARG A 492 24.50 31.36 -5.29
N PRO A 493 23.71 31.84 -6.27
CA PRO A 493 24.10 31.86 -7.66
C PRO A 493 25.25 32.85 -7.91
N LYS A 494 26.01 32.62 -8.99
CA LYS A 494 27.18 33.45 -9.38
C LYS A 494 26.84 34.93 -9.64
N SER A 495 25.57 35.27 -9.83
CA SER A 495 25.08 36.60 -10.22
C SER A 495 24.74 37.53 -9.05
N LEU A 496 24.82 37.08 -7.79
CA LEU A 496 24.45 37.86 -6.61
C LEU A 496 25.66 38.51 -5.90
N ARG A 497 25.37 39.48 -5.01
CA ARG A 497 26.37 40.19 -4.19
C ARG A 497 27.19 39.20 -3.34
N ASN A 498 28.44 39.58 -3.04
CA ASN A 498 29.40 38.79 -2.26
C ASN A 498 29.93 37.48 -2.93
N TYR A 499 29.97 37.43 -4.26
CA TYR A 499 30.53 36.32 -5.06
C TYR A 499 32.02 35.99 -4.75
N ASN A 500 32.77 36.96 -4.22
CA ASN A 500 34.15 36.75 -3.79
C ASN A 500 34.26 35.68 -2.70
N GLU A 501 33.32 35.66 -1.76
CA GLU A 501 33.30 34.69 -0.68
C GLU A 501 32.91 33.29 -1.16
N TYR A 502 31.92 33.19 -2.05
CA TYR A 502 31.61 31.93 -2.75
C TYR A 502 32.85 31.35 -3.43
N ASN A 503 33.59 32.15 -4.21
CA ASN A 503 34.79 31.70 -4.90
C ASN A 503 35.91 31.30 -3.94
N ARG A 504 36.05 31.99 -2.80
CA ARG A 504 37.02 31.64 -1.77
C ARG A 504 36.72 30.25 -1.21
N GLN A 505 35.48 30.00 -0.79
CA GLN A 505 35.05 28.71 -0.23
C GLN A 505 35.14 27.57 -1.26
N VAL A 506 34.74 27.80 -2.52
CA VAL A 506 34.92 26.81 -3.59
C VAL A 506 36.38 26.46 -3.81
N LYS A 507 37.29 27.45 -3.82
CA LYS A 507 38.74 27.20 -3.94
C LYS A 507 39.30 26.43 -2.74
N GLU A 508 38.78 26.68 -1.54
CA GLU A 508 39.15 25.94 -0.33
C GLU A 508 38.72 24.48 -0.41
N LEU A 509 37.49 24.19 -0.84
CA LEU A 509 37.01 22.83 -1.08
C LEU A 509 37.81 22.13 -2.17
N GLN A 510 38.12 22.81 -3.28
CA GLN A 510 38.96 22.26 -4.35
C GLN A 510 40.37 21.90 -3.88
N LYS A 511 40.99 22.70 -3.00
CA LYS A 511 42.29 22.37 -2.39
C LYS A 511 42.23 21.10 -1.54
N GLN A 512 41.07 20.77 -1.00
CA GLN A 512 40.81 19.52 -0.26
C GLN A 512 40.39 18.37 -1.17
N GLY A 513 40.37 18.56 -2.51
CA GLY A 513 39.90 17.57 -3.48
C GLY A 513 38.38 17.41 -3.51
N ILE A 514 37.63 18.33 -2.90
CA ILE A 514 36.16 18.28 -2.83
C ILE A 514 35.57 19.10 -3.97
N GLU A 515 34.91 18.40 -4.90
CA GLU A 515 34.14 19.04 -5.95
C GLU A 515 32.67 19.13 -5.55
N ALA A 516 32.29 20.32 -5.07
CA ALA A 516 30.96 20.55 -4.52
C ALA A 516 29.92 20.86 -5.60
N ALA A 517 28.75 20.25 -5.47
CA ALA A 517 27.55 20.45 -6.27
C ALA A 517 26.38 20.87 -5.37
N LEU A 518 25.54 21.77 -5.89
CA LEU A 518 24.33 22.19 -5.19
C LEU A 518 23.13 21.38 -5.69
N HIS A 519 22.56 20.58 -4.80
CA HIS A 519 21.34 19.83 -5.04
C HIS A 519 20.19 20.38 -4.16
N GLY A 520 18.97 19.88 -4.37
CA GLY A 520 17.83 20.35 -3.59
C GLY A 520 16.51 19.66 -3.92
N GLY A 521 15.50 20.00 -3.12
CA GLY A 521 14.19 19.36 -3.09
C GLY A 521 14.08 18.42 -1.89
N ARG A 522 12.98 18.50 -1.15
CA ARG A 522 12.67 17.70 0.04
C ARG A 522 12.81 16.21 -0.26
N ARG A 523 12.13 15.70 -1.29
CA ARG A 523 12.13 14.25 -1.60
C ARG A 523 13.51 13.74 -2.00
N THR A 524 14.22 14.51 -2.82
CA THR A 524 15.58 14.22 -3.27
C THR A 524 16.55 14.19 -2.09
N THR A 525 16.42 15.14 -1.18
CA THR A 525 17.29 15.25 0.01
C THR A 525 17.06 14.11 0.99
N VAL A 526 15.80 13.74 1.26
CA VAL A 526 15.48 12.59 2.11
C VAL A 526 16.07 11.29 1.54
N ARG A 527 15.87 11.03 0.23
CA ARG A 527 16.44 9.84 -0.42
C ARG A 527 17.97 9.82 -0.45
N MET A 528 18.60 10.99 -0.55
CA MET A 528 20.05 11.11 -0.46
C MET A 528 20.55 10.68 0.92
N LEU A 529 19.92 11.17 1.98
CA LEU A 529 20.27 10.79 3.36
C LEU A 529 19.97 9.30 3.63
N GLU A 530 18.87 8.76 3.10
CA GLU A 530 18.58 7.32 3.12
C GLU A 530 19.68 6.52 2.39
N ALA A 531 20.10 6.95 1.21
CA ALA A 531 21.17 6.31 0.46
C ALA A 531 22.51 6.33 1.24
N ILE A 532 22.85 7.45 1.88
CA ILE A 532 24.02 7.56 2.76
C ILE A 532 23.94 6.58 3.92
N SER A 533 22.77 6.46 4.57
CA SER A 533 22.57 5.49 5.67
C SER A 533 22.70 4.02 5.23
N LEU A 534 22.55 3.76 3.93
CA LEU A 534 22.75 2.46 3.31
C LEU A 534 24.15 2.29 2.68
N GLY A 535 25.07 3.21 2.96
CA GLY A 535 26.47 3.14 2.52
C GLY A 535 26.76 3.72 1.13
N ALA A 536 25.89 4.57 0.58
CA ALA A 536 26.17 5.26 -0.68
C ALA A 536 27.37 6.22 -0.55
N LYS A 537 28.23 6.26 -1.57
CA LYS A 537 29.42 7.13 -1.61
C LYS A 537 29.02 8.57 -1.96
N ILE A 538 28.55 9.30 -0.95
CA ILE A 538 28.14 10.70 -1.04
C ILE A 538 28.69 11.42 0.19
N ASN A 539 29.28 12.59 -0.02
CA ASN A 539 29.82 13.39 1.08
C ASN A 539 29.00 14.69 1.20
N PRO A 540 28.07 14.81 2.16
CA PRO A 540 27.32 16.04 2.38
C PRO A 540 28.20 17.10 3.03
N ILE A 541 28.12 18.33 2.51
CA ILE A 541 28.94 19.46 2.97
C ILE A 541 28.12 20.37 3.90
N SER A 542 26.89 20.71 3.52
CA SER A 542 25.98 21.52 4.34
C SER A 542 24.54 21.51 3.81
N PHE A 543 23.60 21.87 4.66
CA PHE A 543 22.17 21.99 4.34
C PHE A 543 21.67 23.40 4.61
N LEU A 544 20.70 23.87 3.82
CA LEU A 544 20.00 25.14 4.02
C LEU A 544 18.50 24.97 3.76
N THR A 545 17.67 25.34 4.72
CA THR A 545 16.20 25.24 4.62
C THR A 545 15.52 26.27 5.54
N THR A 546 14.18 26.23 5.66
CA THR A 546 13.46 26.98 6.70
C THR A 546 13.48 26.25 8.03
N GLN A 547 13.40 26.97 9.15
CA GLN A 547 13.29 26.37 10.50
C GLN A 547 12.15 25.35 10.56
N GLU A 548 10.97 25.73 10.07
CA GLU A 548 9.80 24.85 10.01
C GLU A 548 10.06 23.53 9.27
N LEU A 549 10.77 23.57 8.14
CA LEU A 549 11.10 22.35 7.39
C LEU A 549 12.21 21.55 8.07
N ALA A 550 13.20 22.20 8.68
CA ALA A 550 14.23 21.51 9.46
C ALA A 550 13.62 20.74 10.63
N ASP A 551 12.72 21.37 11.38
CA ASP A 551 12.02 20.77 12.53
C ASP A 551 11.15 19.57 12.10
N ASN A 552 10.64 19.58 10.87
CA ASN A 552 9.80 18.51 10.35
C ASN A 552 10.57 17.39 9.64
N LEU A 553 11.74 17.66 9.08
CA LEU A 553 12.49 16.71 8.23
C LEU A 553 13.72 16.11 8.90
N PHE A 554 14.42 16.88 9.74
CA PHE A 554 15.75 16.52 10.23
C PHE A 554 15.83 16.36 11.76
N MET A 555 14.98 17.03 12.54
CA MET A 555 14.95 16.88 14.00
C MET A 555 14.39 15.50 14.39
N ASP A 556 15.02 14.85 15.36
CA ASP A 556 14.70 13.49 15.81
C ASP A 556 13.41 13.50 16.65
N ASP A 557 12.31 13.05 16.06
CA ASP A 557 11.00 12.88 16.69
C ASP A 557 10.45 11.51 16.28
N SER A 558 10.54 10.54 17.21
CA SER A 558 10.15 9.15 17.03
C SER A 558 8.68 8.94 16.60
N SER A 559 7.86 10.00 16.60
CA SER A 559 6.47 10.00 16.15
C SER A 559 6.27 10.27 14.64
N LYS A 560 7.30 10.67 13.87
CA LYS A 560 7.17 11.08 12.46
C LYS A 560 7.90 10.14 11.48
N LYS A 561 7.13 9.42 10.65
CA LYS A 561 7.58 8.39 9.69
C LYS A 561 8.53 8.83 8.53
N GLN A 562 9.00 10.08 8.46
CA GLN A 562 9.77 10.62 7.32
C GLN A 562 10.99 11.47 7.73
N GLN A 563 11.53 11.25 8.93
CA GLN A 563 12.72 11.97 9.38
C GLN A 563 13.99 11.16 9.10
N VAL A 564 15.00 11.82 8.57
CA VAL A 564 16.35 11.27 8.45
C VAL A 564 17.31 12.30 9.06
N PRO A 565 17.95 12.00 10.20
CA PRO A 565 18.77 12.98 10.89
C PRO A 565 19.97 13.38 10.02
N ILE A 566 20.37 14.65 10.11
CA ILE A 566 21.63 15.13 9.53
C ILE A 566 22.74 14.82 10.54
N PRO A 567 23.85 14.18 10.12
CA PRO A 567 25.00 13.94 11.00
C PRO A 567 25.50 15.23 11.66
N LYS A 568 25.85 15.16 12.94
CA LYS A 568 26.18 16.33 13.79
C LYS A 568 27.31 17.20 13.23
N GLU A 569 28.22 16.59 12.48
CA GLU A 569 29.39 17.20 11.88
C GLU A 569 29.04 18.08 10.67
N ILE A 570 27.84 17.89 10.10
CA ILE A 570 27.41 18.59 8.88
C ILE A 570 26.54 19.79 9.26
N PRO A 571 26.94 21.03 8.90
CA PRO A 571 26.18 22.22 9.21
C PRO A 571 24.76 22.21 8.62
N LEU A 572 23.77 22.48 9.47
CA LEU A 572 22.38 22.75 9.10
C LEU A 572 22.07 24.23 9.31
N TYR A 573 21.95 24.98 8.21
CA TYR A 573 21.54 26.38 8.23
C TYR A 573 20.03 26.50 8.07
N VAL A 574 19.41 27.37 8.88
CA VAL A 574 17.95 27.57 8.86
C VAL A 574 17.58 29.03 8.79
N THR A 575 16.60 29.38 7.97
CA THR A 575 16.00 30.71 7.95
C THR A 575 14.65 30.68 8.65
N LYS A 576 14.34 31.67 9.49
CA LYS A 576 13.00 31.80 10.09
C LYS A 576 11.93 32.15 9.07
N GLU A 577 12.30 32.93 8.05
CA GLU A 577 11.39 33.37 7.00
C GLU A 577 11.81 32.79 5.65
N LYS A 578 10.85 32.19 4.93
CA LYS A 578 11.09 31.66 3.59
C LYS A 578 11.60 32.72 2.61
N LYS A 579 11.18 33.99 2.77
CA LYS A 579 11.60 35.09 1.90
C LYS A 579 13.12 35.24 1.87
N LEU A 580 13.79 35.03 3.01
CA LEU A 580 15.24 35.09 3.11
C LEU A 580 15.92 33.94 2.36
N LEU A 581 15.33 32.74 2.39
CA LEU A 581 15.81 31.60 1.62
C LEU A 581 15.68 31.83 0.11
N ASP A 582 14.55 32.40 -0.33
CA ASP A 582 14.35 32.79 -1.74
C ASP A 582 15.37 33.87 -2.18
N GLU A 583 15.71 34.80 -1.28
CA GLU A 583 16.73 35.84 -1.51
C GLU A 583 18.15 35.26 -1.62
N ILE A 584 18.56 34.40 -0.68
CA ILE A 584 19.86 33.69 -0.73
C ILE A 584 20.00 32.93 -2.05
N ARG A 585 18.93 32.25 -2.48
CA ARG A 585 18.94 31.46 -3.71
C ARG A 585 18.81 32.31 -4.98
N GLY A 586 18.34 33.56 -4.88
CA GLY A 586 18.08 34.43 -6.02
C GLY A 586 16.87 34.03 -6.88
N GLN A 587 16.01 33.14 -6.38
CA GLN A 587 14.80 32.67 -7.05
C GLN A 587 13.78 32.19 -6.03
N LYS A 588 12.49 32.27 -6.37
CA LYS A 588 11.41 31.74 -5.52
C LYS A 588 11.44 30.21 -5.53
N LEU A 589 11.54 29.60 -4.35
CA LEU A 589 11.43 28.16 -4.14
C LEU A 589 9.99 27.77 -3.78
N ASN A 590 9.60 26.53 -4.04
CA ASN A 590 8.31 26.01 -3.61
C ASN A 590 8.33 25.72 -2.10
N THR A 591 7.33 26.20 -1.35
CA THR A 591 7.34 26.16 0.13
C THR A 591 7.52 24.76 0.70
N GLY A 592 6.91 23.73 0.11
CA GLY A 592 7.03 22.34 0.60
C GLY A 592 8.30 21.60 0.15
N ASP A 593 9.13 22.25 -0.67
CA ASP A 593 10.29 21.63 -1.34
C ASP A 593 11.58 22.47 -1.19
N ALA A 594 11.54 23.50 -0.32
CA ALA A 594 12.60 24.49 -0.14
C ALA A 594 13.76 23.98 0.73
N VAL A 595 14.36 22.87 0.31
CA VAL A 595 15.55 22.27 0.94
C VAL A 595 16.68 22.30 -0.06
N LEU A 596 17.83 22.83 0.36
CA LEU A 596 19.06 22.90 -0.43
C LEU A 596 20.16 22.12 0.27
N CYS A 597 20.99 21.42 -0.49
CA CYS A 597 22.14 20.68 0.02
C CYS A 597 23.37 20.90 -0.85
N MET A 598 24.48 21.27 -0.23
CA MET A 598 25.80 21.23 -0.84
C MET A 598 26.40 19.85 -0.59
N ILE A 599 26.83 19.18 -1.65
CA ILE A 599 27.31 17.80 -1.60
C ILE A 599 28.50 17.61 -2.53
N GLN A 600 29.36 16.64 -2.24
CA GLN A 600 30.31 16.09 -3.21
C GLN A 600 29.72 14.81 -3.79
N PHE A 601 29.31 14.89 -5.05
CA PHE A 601 28.69 13.80 -5.79
C PHE A 601 28.82 14.03 -7.31
N PRO A 602 29.08 13.00 -8.12
CA PRO A 602 29.38 11.61 -7.71
C PRO A 602 30.78 11.48 -7.07
N ILE A 603 30.98 10.42 -6.28
CA ILE A 603 32.30 10.00 -5.80
C ILE A 603 32.66 8.73 -6.56
N ALA A 604 33.86 8.69 -7.15
CA ALA A 604 34.31 7.57 -7.95
C ALA A 604 34.57 6.32 -7.09
N SER A 605 34.00 5.20 -7.52
CA SER A 605 34.36 3.84 -7.11
C SER A 605 35.52 3.32 -7.97
N GLU A 606 36.12 2.21 -7.56
CA GLU A 606 37.06 1.46 -8.41
C GLU A 606 36.30 0.72 -9.52
N LEU A 607 36.85 0.68 -10.74
CA LEU A 607 36.22 0.00 -11.87
C LEU A 607 35.98 -1.49 -11.59
N GLN A 608 36.90 -2.14 -10.89
CA GLN A 608 36.78 -3.55 -10.51
C GLN A 608 35.55 -3.83 -9.62
N GLU A 609 35.14 -2.85 -8.79
CA GLU A 609 33.93 -2.95 -7.94
C GLU A 609 32.67 -3.04 -8.82
N LEU A 610 32.62 -2.25 -9.90
CA LEU A 610 31.48 -2.24 -10.83
C LEU A 610 31.44 -3.50 -11.68
N ILE A 611 32.60 -3.95 -12.17
CA ILE A 611 32.76 -5.17 -12.96
C ILE A 611 32.26 -6.41 -12.21
N GLN A 612 32.42 -6.47 -10.88
CA GLN A 612 31.92 -7.56 -10.05
C GLN A 612 30.40 -7.53 -9.84
N ASN A 613 29.73 -6.44 -10.23
CA ASN A 613 28.30 -6.22 -10.03
C ASN A 613 27.59 -5.84 -11.35
N PRO A 614 27.59 -6.71 -12.38
CA PRO A 614 26.78 -6.48 -13.57
C PRO A 614 25.27 -6.68 -13.25
N PRO A 615 24.34 -6.07 -14.01
CA PRO A 615 24.57 -5.32 -15.24
C PRO A 615 25.23 -3.94 -15.05
N ILE A 616 25.91 -3.44 -16.10
CA ILE A 616 26.62 -2.15 -16.10
C ILE A 616 26.01 -1.19 -17.13
N LEU A 617 25.72 0.03 -16.73
CA LEU A 617 25.28 1.09 -17.64
C LEU A 617 26.40 2.09 -17.89
N LEU A 618 26.71 2.35 -19.16
CA LEU A 618 27.76 3.26 -19.59
C LEU A 618 27.16 4.46 -20.33
N PHE A 619 27.65 5.67 -20.01
CA PHE A 619 27.26 6.90 -20.69
C PHE A 619 28.41 7.47 -21.54
N ASP A 620 28.26 7.35 -22.86
CA ASP A 620 29.13 7.98 -23.85
C ASP A 620 28.64 9.39 -24.15
N ASN A 621 29.26 10.37 -23.50
CA ASN A 621 29.04 11.79 -23.75
C ASN A 621 27.58 12.28 -23.70
N VAL A 622 26.70 11.62 -22.93
CA VAL A 622 25.35 12.13 -22.62
C VAL A 622 25.47 13.44 -21.84
N ARG A 623 24.90 14.52 -22.35
CA ARG A 623 25.07 15.87 -21.79
C ARG A 623 23.88 16.36 -20.99
N ASN A 624 22.69 15.88 -21.29
CA ASN A 624 21.48 16.37 -20.67
C ASN A 624 21.27 15.70 -19.31
N ALA A 625 21.35 16.51 -18.25
CA ALA A 625 21.14 16.07 -16.88
C ALA A 625 19.76 15.42 -16.64
N GLU A 626 18.70 15.88 -17.32
CA GLU A 626 17.35 15.31 -17.18
C GLU A 626 17.28 13.91 -17.80
N ASN A 627 17.91 13.70 -18.96
CA ASN A 627 18.02 12.37 -19.55
C ASN A 627 18.79 11.43 -18.64
N LEU A 628 19.96 11.86 -18.13
CA LEU A 628 20.72 11.07 -17.15
C LEU A 628 19.88 10.71 -15.93
N GLY A 629 19.16 11.67 -15.36
CA GLY A 629 18.29 11.44 -14.20
C GLY A 629 17.16 10.46 -14.48
N SER A 630 16.50 10.58 -15.64
CA SER A 630 15.44 9.66 -16.08
C SER A 630 15.98 8.23 -16.26
N ILE A 631 17.11 8.09 -16.96
CA ILE A 631 17.76 6.80 -17.19
C ILE A 631 18.18 6.16 -15.87
N LEU A 632 18.80 6.91 -14.97
CA LEU A 632 19.23 6.40 -13.66
C LEU A 632 18.06 6.00 -12.76
N ARG A 633 16.88 6.62 -12.92
CA ARG A 633 15.66 6.16 -12.25
C ARG A 633 15.20 4.82 -12.78
N THR A 634 15.18 4.65 -14.10
CA THR A 634 14.85 3.36 -14.71
C THR A 634 15.86 2.29 -14.32
N ALA A 635 17.16 2.61 -14.37
CA ALA A 635 18.24 1.72 -13.95
C ALA A 635 18.06 1.24 -12.49
N PHE A 636 17.70 2.15 -11.58
CA PHE A 636 17.40 1.81 -10.19
C PHE A 636 16.22 0.83 -10.07
N CYS A 637 15.12 1.10 -10.78
CA CYS A 637 13.95 0.22 -10.79
C CYS A 637 14.24 -1.17 -11.38
N LEU A 638 15.19 -1.26 -12.31
CA LEU A 638 15.63 -2.52 -12.93
C LEU A 638 16.80 -3.19 -12.17
N GLY A 639 17.19 -2.66 -11.00
CA GLY A 639 18.23 -3.27 -10.15
C GLY A 639 19.66 -3.07 -10.64
N ILE A 640 19.89 -2.21 -11.63
CA ILE A 640 21.23 -1.88 -12.14
C ILE A 640 21.89 -0.93 -11.15
N LYS A 641 23.04 -1.31 -10.59
CA LYS A 641 23.76 -0.52 -9.56
C LYS A 641 25.05 0.13 -10.07
N SER A 642 25.59 -0.35 -11.19
CA SER A 642 26.93 -0.02 -11.66
C SER A 642 26.86 0.94 -12.85
N ILE A 643 27.36 2.16 -12.67
CA ILE A 643 27.30 3.25 -13.67
C ILE A 643 28.72 3.70 -14.04
N VAL A 644 29.04 3.65 -15.32
CA VAL A 644 30.27 4.25 -15.87
C VAL A 644 29.89 5.51 -16.63
N ALA A 645 30.56 6.62 -16.33
CA ALA A 645 30.32 7.88 -17.02
C ALA A 645 31.61 8.41 -17.63
N SER A 646 31.55 8.75 -18.93
CA SER A 646 32.57 9.60 -19.56
C SER A 646 32.70 10.93 -18.82
N SER A 647 33.82 11.64 -19.00
CA SER A 647 34.06 12.93 -18.34
C SER A 647 32.95 13.96 -18.59
N THR A 648 32.35 13.96 -19.78
CA THR A 648 31.21 14.82 -20.12
C THR A 648 29.96 14.45 -19.31
N ALA A 649 29.59 13.17 -19.28
CA ALA A 649 28.43 12.70 -18.52
C ALA A 649 28.64 12.88 -17.02
N TRP A 650 29.88 12.70 -16.54
CA TRP A 650 30.25 12.95 -15.15
C TRP A 650 29.98 14.40 -14.73
N ALA A 651 30.28 15.37 -15.60
CA ALA A 651 29.97 16.78 -15.36
C ALA A 651 28.45 17.02 -15.26
N ALA A 652 27.67 16.39 -16.14
CA ALA A 652 26.22 16.53 -16.17
C ALA A 652 25.51 15.87 -14.96
N LEU A 653 26.09 14.82 -14.37
CA LEU A 653 25.59 14.17 -13.15
C LEU A 653 25.61 15.08 -11.91
N LYS A 654 26.47 16.11 -11.91
CA LYS A 654 26.57 17.10 -10.82
C LYS A 654 25.46 18.15 -10.87
N ASP A 655 24.68 18.19 -11.95
CA ASP A 655 23.57 19.12 -12.06
C ASP A 655 22.37 18.62 -11.26
N SER A 656 21.84 19.48 -10.39
CA SER A 656 20.62 19.24 -9.61
C SER A 656 19.42 18.72 -10.42
N ARG A 657 19.35 19.00 -11.74
CA ARG A 657 18.31 18.47 -12.64
C ARG A 657 18.34 16.96 -12.75
N ALA A 658 19.52 16.34 -12.74
CA ALA A 658 19.66 14.88 -12.75
C ALA A 658 19.01 14.28 -11.49
N ALA A 659 19.31 14.85 -10.32
CA ALA A 659 18.74 14.38 -9.05
C ALA A 659 17.22 14.62 -8.97
N ARG A 660 16.73 15.75 -9.49
CA ARG A 660 15.28 16.02 -9.56
C ARG A 660 14.58 15.06 -10.52
N CYS A 661 15.09 14.86 -11.73
CA CYS A 661 14.46 13.97 -12.70
C CYS A 661 14.47 12.51 -12.21
N SER A 662 15.55 12.09 -11.55
CA SER A 662 15.63 10.76 -10.94
C SER A 662 14.78 10.61 -9.68
N MET A 663 14.14 11.67 -9.18
CA MET A 663 13.51 11.71 -7.86
C MET A 663 14.46 11.24 -6.73
N GLY A 664 15.76 11.53 -6.81
CA GLY A 664 16.76 11.11 -5.84
C GLY A 664 17.19 9.64 -5.88
N THR A 665 16.69 8.80 -6.80
CA THR A 665 17.18 7.42 -6.91
C THR A 665 18.59 7.30 -7.48
N MET A 666 19.13 8.37 -8.10
CA MET A 666 20.48 8.35 -8.66
C MET A 666 21.57 8.10 -7.60
N TYR A 667 21.28 8.41 -6.34
CA TYR A 667 22.20 8.30 -5.21
C TYR A 667 22.47 6.86 -4.77
N TYR A 668 21.66 5.89 -5.19
CA TYR A 668 21.84 4.48 -4.84
C TYR A 668 22.78 3.74 -5.79
N HIS A 669 23.30 4.43 -6.81
CA HIS A 669 24.21 3.88 -7.80
C HIS A 669 25.68 4.09 -7.42
N ARG A 670 26.53 3.18 -7.88
CA ARG A 670 28.00 3.32 -7.84
C ARG A 670 28.46 3.90 -9.16
N PHE A 671 29.38 4.86 -9.10
CA PHE A 671 29.86 5.58 -10.26
C PHE A 671 31.36 5.35 -10.48
N TYR A 672 31.76 5.11 -11.72
CA TYR A 672 33.15 5.16 -12.16
C TYR A 672 33.30 6.26 -13.21
N GLN A 673 34.26 7.16 -13.02
CA GLN A 673 34.59 8.16 -14.02
C GLN A 673 35.58 7.57 -15.01
N SER A 674 35.14 7.38 -16.26
CA SER A 674 36.02 6.93 -17.32
C SER A 674 36.63 8.14 -18.04
N HIS A 675 37.96 8.22 -18.03
CA HIS A 675 38.73 9.17 -18.82
C HIS A 675 38.98 8.67 -20.25
N ASN A 676 39.00 7.35 -20.44
CA ASN A 676 39.00 6.69 -21.74
C ASN A 676 37.97 5.55 -21.75
N LEU A 677 36.82 5.81 -22.38
CA LEU A 677 35.71 4.86 -22.39
C LEU A 677 36.03 3.60 -23.22
N GLN A 678 36.88 3.70 -24.23
CA GLN A 678 37.31 2.55 -25.05
C GLN A 678 38.11 1.55 -24.23
N GLU A 679 39.09 2.04 -23.47
CA GLU A 679 39.88 1.20 -22.56
C GLU A 679 39.00 0.56 -21.49
N THR A 680 38.08 1.34 -20.91
CA THR A 680 37.14 0.86 -19.90
C THR A 680 36.24 -0.26 -20.43
N ILE A 681 35.71 -0.12 -21.66
CA ILE A 681 34.93 -1.17 -22.34
C ILE A 681 35.78 -2.42 -22.53
N GLY A 682 37.03 -2.28 -22.99
CA GLY A 682 37.94 -3.41 -23.15
C GLY A 682 38.21 -4.15 -21.84
N GLU A 683 38.29 -3.45 -20.70
CA GLU A 683 38.43 -4.09 -19.38
C GLU A 683 37.18 -4.84 -18.93
N ILE A 684 35.99 -4.29 -19.19
CA ILE A 684 34.71 -4.95 -18.93
C ILE A 684 34.58 -6.23 -19.75
N GLN A 685 34.94 -6.19 -21.04
CA GLN A 685 34.86 -7.35 -21.95
C GLN A 685 35.81 -8.49 -21.55
N LYS A 686 37.01 -8.18 -21.02
CA LYS A 686 37.96 -9.19 -20.50
C LYS A 686 37.33 -10.09 -19.43
N GLN A 687 36.29 -9.60 -18.73
CA GLN A 687 35.57 -10.32 -17.68
C GLN A 687 34.34 -11.07 -18.21
N LYS A 688 34.24 -11.22 -19.54
CA LYS A 688 33.14 -11.91 -20.24
C LYS A 688 31.76 -11.26 -20.01
N ILE A 689 31.74 -9.95 -19.79
CA ILE A 689 30.52 -9.14 -19.77
C ILE A 689 30.27 -8.65 -21.19
N ALA A 690 29.13 -9.01 -21.78
CA ALA A 690 28.79 -8.60 -23.14
C ALA A 690 28.39 -7.13 -23.20
N VAL A 691 29.04 -6.34 -24.05
CA VAL A 691 28.82 -4.90 -24.19
C VAL A 691 27.95 -4.60 -25.41
N TYR A 692 26.78 -4.03 -25.16
CA TYR A 692 25.79 -3.64 -26.15
C TYR A 692 25.84 -2.13 -26.37
N GLY A 693 26.14 -1.69 -27.58
CA GLY A 693 25.98 -0.30 -27.98
C GLY A 693 24.54 -0.03 -28.40
N VAL A 694 23.93 1.05 -27.91
CA VAL A 694 22.55 1.41 -28.26
C VAL A 694 22.58 2.52 -29.31
N GLU A 695 22.32 2.16 -30.57
CA GLU A 695 22.40 3.06 -31.72
C GLU A 695 21.58 2.53 -32.89
N ILE A 696 21.06 3.43 -33.73
CA ILE A 696 20.41 3.09 -35.00
C ILE A 696 21.47 3.13 -36.11
N GLY A 697 21.68 2.01 -36.80
CA GLY A 697 22.62 1.95 -37.92
C GLY A 697 22.52 0.65 -38.72
N ASP A 698 23.21 0.58 -39.85
CA ASP A 698 23.08 -0.51 -40.84
C ASP A 698 23.38 -1.92 -40.29
N ASN A 699 24.19 -2.00 -39.21
CA ASN A 699 24.56 -3.25 -38.55
C ASN A 699 23.87 -3.43 -37.18
N ALA A 700 22.92 -2.56 -36.82
CA ALA A 700 22.18 -2.66 -35.58
C ALA A 700 21.09 -3.73 -35.70
N VAL A 701 20.92 -4.54 -34.65
CA VAL A 701 19.84 -5.53 -34.57
C VAL A 701 18.76 -5.08 -33.59
N PRO A 702 17.48 -5.47 -33.77
CA PRO A 702 16.46 -5.21 -32.78
C PRO A 702 16.91 -5.72 -31.40
N VAL A 703 16.78 -4.88 -30.37
CA VAL A 703 16.97 -5.33 -29.00
C VAL A 703 15.98 -6.47 -28.73
N ALA A 704 16.51 -7.61 -28.29
CA ALA A 704 15.76 -8.83 -28.05
C ALA A 704 16.08 -9.34 -26.65
N PRO A 705 15.15 -10.07 -26.01
CA PRO A 705 15.40 -10.68 -24.72
C PRO A 705 16.56 -11.66 -24.82
N HIS A 706 17.55 -11.50 -23.95
CA HIS A 706 18.68 -12.42 -23.83
C HIS A 706 18.45 -13.35 -22.64
N GLY A 707 18.75 -14.64 -22.83
CA GLY A 707 18.63 -15.69 -21.80
C GLY A 707 19.41 -15.39 -20.50
N PRO A 708 19.35 -16.26 -19.48
CA PRO A 708 19.41 -15.95 -18.04
C PRO A 708 20.73 -15.36 -17.45
N SER A 709 21.67 -14.83 -18.24
CA SER A 709 22.87 -14.19 -17.71
C SER A 709 22.69 -12.68 -17.50
N ASN A 710 22.79 -12.21 -16.26
CA ASN A 710 22.91 -10.78 -15.91
C ASN A 710 24.27 -10.16 -16.25
N ASN A 711 25.10 -10.84 -17.05
CA ASN A 711 26.46 -10.45 -17.38
C ASN A 711 26.50 -9.62 -18.67
N TRP A 712 25.87 -8.45 -18.62
CA TRP A 712 25.84 -7.53 -19.74
C TRP A 712 26.10 -6.08 -19.33
N ALA A 713 26.49 -5.29 -20.31
CA ALA A 713 26.72 -3.87 -20.19
C ALA A 713 26.06 -3.14 -21.37
N ALA A 714 25.45 -1.99 -21.14
CA ALA A 714 24.80 -1.19 -22.19
C ALA A 714 25.44 0.20 -22.28
N VAL A 715 25.80 0.64 -23.49
CA VAL A 715 26.40 1.95 -23.75
C VAL A 715 25.38 2.86 -24.42
N MET A 716 25.02 3.94 -23.72
CA MET A 716 24.11 4.97 -24.22
C MET A 716 24.91 6.14 -24.79
N GLY A 717 24.65 6.47 -26.06
CA GLY A 717 25.30 7.55 -26.79
C GLY A 717 24.74 8.94 -26.48
N ASN A 718 25.39 9.95 -27.06
CA ASN A 718 24.97 11.34 -26.97
C ASN A 718 23.58 11.54 -27.62
N GLU A 719 22.82 12.51 -27.09
CA GLU A 719 21.46 12.79 -27.55
C GLU A 719 21.35 13.15 -29.03
N ASP A 720 22.33 13.88 -29.56
CA ASP A 720 22.31 14.41 -30.92
C ASP A 720 23.25 13.62 -31.84
N ALA A 721 24.45 13.31 -31.35
CA ALA A 721 25.50 12.68 -32.13
C ALA A 721 25.47 11.14 -32.08
N GLY A 722 24.65 10.56 -31.20
CA GLY A 722 24.61 9.11 -30.99
C GLY A 722 25.88 8.57 -30.32
N LEU A 723 26.11 7.28 -30.48
CA LEU A 723 27.26 6.55 -29.99
C LEU A 723 28.49 6.88 -30.83
N ASN A 724 29.64 7.13 -30.18
CA ASN A 724 30.88 7.37 -30.88
C ASN A 724 31.20 6.17 -31.81
N PRO A 725 31.51 6.38 -33.11
CA PRO A 725 31.77 5.29 -34.06
C PRO A 725 32.87 4.32 -33.62
N ASP A 726 33.88 4.80 -32.90
CA ASP A 726 34.97 3.94 -32.42
C ASP A 726 34.55 3.14 -31.18
N ILE A 727 33.61 3.64 -30.37
CA ILE A 727 32.95 2.88 -29.31
C ILE A 727 32.04 1.82 -29.93
N ALA A 728 31.27 2.18 -30.96
CA ALA A 728 30.38 1.25 -31.66
C ALA A 728 31.14 0.05 -32.27
N LYS A 729 32.35 0.26 -32.80
CA LYS A 729 33.20 -0.80 -33.36
C LYS A 729 33.68 -1.83 -32.33
N ILE A 730 33.84 -1.42 -31.06
CA ILE A 730 34.36 -2.30 -30.01
C ILE A 730 33.25 -2.95 -29.18
N CYS A 731 32.01 -2.47 -29.25
CA CYS A 731 30.86 -3.16 -28.66
C CYS A 731 30.68 -4.54 -29.29
N ASP A 732 30.30 -5.54 -28.48
CA ASP A 732 30.05 -6.91 -28.96
C ASP A 732 28.88 -6.96 -29.93
N LYS A 733 27.85 -6.12 -29.69
CA LYS A 733 26.69 -5.95 -30.56
C LYS A 733 26.19 -4.51 -30.53
N ILE A 734 25.63 -4.05 -31.65
CA ILE A 734 24.83 -2.83 -31.70
C ILE A 734 23.36 -3.22 -31.71
N VAL A 735 22.58 -2.64 -30.80
CA VAL A 735 21.14 -2.89 -30.66
C VAL A 735 20.35 -1.60 -30.81
N PHE A 736 19.13 -1.71 -31.31
CA PHE A 736 18.20 -0.58 -31.41
C PHE A 736 16.79 -0.98 -30.99
N VAL A 737 16.00 0.02 -30.60
CA VAL A 737 14.57 -0.16 -30.34
C VAL A 737 13.83 -0.05 -31.69
N PRO A 738 13.07 -1.08 -32.12
CA PRO A 738 12.29 -1.00 -33.35
C PRO A 738 11.29 0.15 -33.34
N GLN A 739 11.24 0.92 -34.44
CA GLN A 739 10.37 2.08 -34.60
C GLN A 739 9.59 1.98 -35.92
N ALA A 740 8.33 2.41 -35.91
CA ALA A 740 7.51 2.46 -37.12
C ALA A 740 7.74 3.75 -37.92
N HIS A 741 7.93 4.89 -37.23
CA HIS A 741 8.09 6.23 -37.81
C HIS A 741 8.99 7.09 -36.91
N GLY A 742 9.58 8.16 -37.46
CA GLY A 742 10.43 9.12 -36.75
C GLY A 742 11.93 8.83 -36.87
N ASP A 743 12.75 9.85 -36.62
CA ASP A 743 14.21 9.76 -36.78
C ASP A 743 14.88 8.99 -35.63
N SER A 744 14.57 9.34 -34.38
CA SER A 744 15.07 8.64 -33.20
C SER A 744 14.20 8.88 -31.95
N LEU A 745 14.25 7.93 -31.00
CA LEU A 745 13.67 8.11 -29.67
C LEU A 745 14.58 9.01 -28.81
N ASN A 746 13.98 9.74 -27.87
CA ASN A 746 14.76 10.34 -26.78
C ASN A 746 15.59 9.24 -26.08
N VAL A 747 16.88 9.53 -25.84
CA VAL A 747 17.83 8.58 -25.25
C VAL A 747 17.33 7.97 -23.92
N GLY A 748 16.55 8.71 -23.14
CA GLY A 748 15.92 8.23 -21.92
C GLY A 748 14.89 7.11 -22.16
N HIS A 749 14.04 7.26 -23.18
CA HIS A 749 13.06 6.24 -23.56
C HIS A 749 13.74 5.04 -24.25
N ALA A 750 14.70 5.30 -25.13
CA ALA A 750 15.49 4.25 -25.77
C ALA A 750 16.23 3.40 -24.74
N ALA A 751 16.84 4.04 -23.74
CA ALA A 751 17.48 3.36 -22.62
C ALA A 751 16.46 2.56 -21.79
N ALA A 752 15.29 3.12 -21.47
CA ALA A 752 14.30 2.41 -20.67
C ALA A 752 13.84 1.08 -21.31
N ILE A 753 13.54 1.11 -22.61
CA ILE A 753 13.13 -0.09 -23.36
C ILE A 753 14.30 -1.06 -23.46
N THR A 754 15.49 -0.57 -23.81
CA THR A 754 16.68 -1.42 -23.97
C THR A 754 17.06 -2.11 -22.67
N LEU A 755 17.12 -1.39 -21.56
CA LEU A 755 17.46 -1.95 -20.25
C LEU A 755 16.39 -2.93 -19.76
N PHE A 756 15.12 -2.67 -20.06
CA PHE A 756 14.03 -3.60 -19.74
C PHE A 756 14.16 -4.91 -20.52
N GLU A 757 14.40 -4.84 -21.84
CA GLU A 757 14.55 -6.04 -22.67
C GLU A 757 15.82 -6.84 -22.34
N LEU A 758 16.95 -6.17 -22.10
CA LEU A 758 18.19 -6.81 -21.68
C LEU A 758 18.08 -7.40 -20.26
N GLY A 759 17.30 -6.77 -19.38
CA GLY A 759 17.07 -7.19 -17.99
C GLY A 759 15.85 -8.09 -17.77
N ARG A 760 15.12 -8.47 -18.83
CA ARG A 760 13.80 -9.12 -18.74
C ARG A 760 13.78 -10.43 -17.97
N GLU A 761 14.89 -11.15 -17.98
CA GLU A 761 15.09 -12.42 -17.26
C GLU A 761 15.99 -12.29 -16.02
N GLY A 762 16.30 -11.05 -15.61
CA GLY A 762 17.15 -10.75 -14.47
C GLY A 762 16.55 -11.11 -13.10
N PRO A 763 17.24 -10.82 -11.99
CA PRO A 763 16.83 -11.28 -10.67
C PRO A 763 15.42 -10.75 -10.36
N LYS A 764 14.48 -11.67 -10.14
CA LYS A 764 13.15 -11.32 -9.65
C LYS A 764 13.31 -10.82 -8.21
N MET A 765 12.72 -9.66 -7.91
CA MET A 765 12.82 -9.05 -6.58
C MET A 765 12.38 -10.02 -5.48
N GLU A 766 13.29 -10.36 -4.55
CA GLU A 766 12.89 -10.72 -3.19
C GLU A 766 12.38 -9.44 -2.54
N HIS A 767 11.06 -9.36 -2.34
CA HIS A 767 10.42 -8.11 -1.94
C HIS A 767 10.60 -7.83 -0.43
N ASP A 768 11.66 -7.09 -0.10
CA ASP A 768 11.82 -6.40 1.17
C ASP A 768 10.88 -5.21 1.23
N GLY A 769 9.71 -5.35 1.84
CA GLY A 769 9.23 -4.33 2.77
C GLY A 769 8.74 -2.96 2.25
N LYS A 770 9.18 -2.44 1.10
CA LYS A 770 9.03 -1.03 0.74
C LYS A 770 8.57 -0.91 -0.70
N ALA A 771 7.29 -0.61 -0.87
CA ALA A 771 6.71 -0.32 -2.19
C ALA A 771 7.37 0.93 -2.79
N ALA A 772 7.96 0.79 -3.98
CA ALA A 772 8.18 1.92 -4.86
C ALA A 772 6.84 2.29 -5.51
N CYS A 773 6.32 3.48 -5.23
CA CYS A 773 5.17 4.02 -5.96
C CYS A 773 5.55 4.26 -7.44
N THR A 774 4.77 3.71 -8.36
CA THR A 774 4.51 4.33 -9.67
C THR A 774 3.44 5.39 -9.52
#